data_AF-A0AAD8A842-F1
#
_entry.id   AF-A0AAD8A842-F1
#
_cell.length_a   1.000
_cell.length_b   1.000
_cell.length_c   1.000
_cell.angle_alpha   90.00
_cell.angle_beta   90.00
_cell.angle_gamma   90.00
#
_symmetry.space_group_name_H-M   'P 1'
#
loop_
_entity.id
_entity.type
_entity.pdbx_description
1 polymer ?
#
loop_
_entity_poly.entity_id
_entity_poly.type
_entity_poly.pdbx_seq_one_letter_code
_entity_poly.pdbx_strand_id
1 'polypeptide(L)'
;MAVLVSDISCIQNSLASLGLGFLKEHAEISHNLLDQLLKILLEDKDGEKVVSKYNVALFIEICSSYLISTIADIEHTFAIFKNVLKDESKENSLLFQGQCLITLTTVLLQGFEMFDEKDLGELFSEHVEFLLSLVKQNNNTSNVHVRSIAASCLSEIELCFPQVLKDHVDSMYTYAIAETSIAHQQYMSLLSLIMEHSLNENTREFALSPYAQGKEISVSQQTDTGFPDIKEMVSFLVDQFPLCSTEGIAMISHNIIGMMMHRPDLQVSAQVLKPLVLQFSSTYSTLAAHIVFLLEKELGSLIFQEKDNFLLLHQLLLNSSHPALSASARLLYLDWLNNYLTRHPDRASSIQNVSCLLPASFDGSQTLFRKLTLLSCVLKNRKGSSTVLLQALSILQKQLKSDSSVKLKSTLMKILYAYLCDHPSEISGDIPRLLVTETTEDTLFIPFTLNFAKCVENTLPESTVPSSLLRSLVTTFTQPDSTATLTTFHLVLDVFLVAIEHDLNICQPKAILNYLMKYVVCEDVCGLLSWSLGHKILFLCYKLMSNYDTVEYFYELCELLKVFISNSEDVDLLDRANMYHSLLVSLSNKKLKQMLVTPKQNLTGVMSSENTFHSTSSFCNLDEPVLQLTKEIVNIHPKENSTVEIIQDIPDDVIKLHMRHLSFVAQKSLIIKGRLETTPKFASKDPIEALAIFFTAPESWGRIEPIMIGHYVKDKPCIVDIECFLYKPYPAVVQV
;
A
#
# COMPACT_ATOMS: atom_id res chain seq x y z
N MET A 1 14.08 -8.61 7.59
CA MET A 1 13.48 -8.10 8.85
C MET A 1 14.41 -7.05 9.50
N ALA A 2 14.79 -5.98 8.79
CA ALA A 2 16.00 -5.21 9.15
C ALA A 2 15.75 -3.79 9.69
N VAL A 3 14.56 -3.44 10.21
CA VAL A 3 14.32 -2.03 10.61
C VAL A 3 13.60 -1.84 11.94
N LEU A 4 13.45 -2.84 12.81
CA LEU A 4 12.65 -2.64 14.04
C LEU A 4 13.36 -1.98 15.24
N VAL A 5 14.65 -1.64 15.18
CA VAL A 5 15.37 -1.21 16.40
C VAL A 5 16.29 -0.02 16.15
N SER A 6 15.72 1.16 15.83
CA SER A 6 16.49 2.43 15.82
C SER A 6 16.30 3.24 17.10
N ASP A 7 15.49 2.75 18.04
CA ASP A 7 15.11 3.47 19.26
C ASP A 7 15.70 2.74 20.48
N ILE A 8 16.48 3.45 21.30
CA ILE A 8 17.06 2.91 22.55
C ILE A 8 15.94 2.34 23.46
N SER A 9 14.74 2.91 23.38
CA SER A 9 13.55 2.40 24.06
C SER A 9 13.13 1.01 23.60
N CYS A 10 13.33 0.67 22.32
CA CYS A 10 13.03 -0.66 21.77
C CYS A 10 14.01 -1.71 22.30
N ILE A 11 15.31 -1.40 22.39
CA ILE A 11 16.33 -2.27 22.98
C ILE A 11 15.99 -2.55 24.46
N GLN A 12 15.62 -1.52 25.20
CA GLN A 12 15.23 -1.65 26.61
C GLN A 12 13.95 -2.49 26.79
N ASN A 13 12.98 -2.37 25.88
CA ASN A 13 11.78 -3.20 25.88
C ASN A 13 12.10 -4.66 25.56
N SER A 14 12.99 -4.92 24.58
CA SER A 14 13.45 -6.26 24.22
C SER A 14 14.21 -6.95 25.36
N LEU A 15 15.09 -6.23 26.07
CA LEU A 15 15.78 -6.74 27.27
C LEU A 15 14.79 -7.10 28.38
N ALA A 16 13.78 -6.25 28.62
CA ALA A 16 12.76 -6.49 29.63
C ALA A 16 11.87 -7.69 29.27
N SER A 17 11.45 -7.81 28.00
CA SER A 17 10.60 -8.92 27.54
C SER A 17 11.30 -10.28 27.60
N LEU A 18 12.63 -10.31 27.48
CA LEU A 18 13.44 -11.53 27.57
C LEU A 18 13.92 -11.84 29.00
N GLY A 19 13.44 -11.12 30.01
CA GLY A 19 13.84 -11.34 31.40
C GLY A 19 15.29 -10.93 31.72
N LEU A 20 15.95 -10.18 30.83
CA LEU A 20 17.30 -9.65 30.98
C LEU A 20 17.30 -8.23 31.57
N GLY A 21 16.19 -7.81 32.18
CA GLY A 21 16.01 -6.47 32.76
C GLY A 21 16.98 -6.12 33.87
N PHE A 22 17.68 -7.08 34.48
CA PHE A 22 18.75 -6.82 35.47
C PHE A 22 19.98 -6.11 34.85
N LEU A 23 20.17 -6.22 33.52
CA LEU A 23 21.20 -5.46 32.81
C LEU A 23 20.87 -3.96 32.73
N LYS A 24 19.63 -3.56 33.07
CA LYS A 24 19.16 -2.16 33.07
C LYS A 24 19.80 -1.31 34.17
N GLU A 25 20.21 -1.91 35.28
CA GLU A 25 20.79 -1.18 36.44
C GLU A 25 22.29 -0.86 36.28
N HIS A 26 22.97 -1.50 35.31
CA HIS A 26 24.42 -1.37 35.09
C HIS A 26 24.81 -0.82 33.72
N ALA A 27 23.85 -0.60 32.81
CA ALA A 27 24.12 -0.13 31.47
C ALA A 27 23.94 1.39 31.34
N GLU A 28 25.02 2.15 31.50
CA GLU A 28 25.21 3.32 30.63
C GLU A 28 25.37 2.75 29.21
N ILE A 29 24.28 2.76 28.44
CA ILE A 29 24.19 2.11 27.12
C ILE A 29 25.06 2.89 26.13
N SER A 30 26.34 2.56 26.06
CA SER A 30 27.17 2.68 24.86
C SER A 30 28.51 1.98 25.10
N HIS A 31 28.88 1.08 24.18
CA HIS A 31 30.15 0.35 24.06
C HIS A 31 30.35 -0.99 24.80
N ASN A 32 29.84 -1.23 26.02
CA ASN A 32 30.17 -2.49 26.77
C ASN A 32 29.03 -3.52 26.88
N LEU A 33 27.88 -3.30 26.23
CA LEU A 33 26.73 -4.21 26.35
C LEU A 33 27.01 -5.59 25.75
N LEU A 34 27.67 -5.65 24.58
CA LEU A 34 28.01 -6.91 23.92
C LEU A 34 28.93 -7.76 24.82
N ASP A 35 29.98 -7.17 25.40
CA ASP A 35 30.89 -7.87 26.31
C ASP A 35 30.19 -8.40 27.57
N GLN A 36 29.24 -7.65 28.13
CA GLN A 36 28.45 -8.11 29.27
C GLN A 36 27.58 -9.33 28.90
N LEU A 37 26.95 -9.30 27.74
CA LEU A 37 26.14 -10.41 27.22
C LEU A 37 27.00 -11.64 26.95
N LEU A 38 28.14 -11.46 26.26
CA LEU A 38 29.08 -12.53 25.96
C LEU A 38 29.67 -13.15 27.25
N LYS A 39 29.92 -12.34 28.28
CA LYS A 39 30.34 -12.84 29.60
C LYS A 39 29.30 -13.73 30.25
N ILE A 40 28.00 -13.39 30.14
CA ILE A 40 26.90 -14.21 30.69
C ILE A 40 26.88 -15.61 30.03
N LEU A 41 27.19 -15.71 28.73
CA LEU A 41 27.27 -17.00 28.03
C LEU A 41 28.37 -17.91 28.60
N LEU A 42 29.50 -17.32 29.02
CA LEU A 42 30.66 -18.02 29.57
C LEU A 42 30.56 -18.32 31.08
N GLU A 43 29.55 -17.82 31.81
CA GLU A 43 29.42 -18.08 33.24
C GLU A 43 28.79 -19.46 33.54
N ASP A 44 29.50 -20.30 34.30
CA ASP A 44 29.14 -21.70 34.63
C ASP A 44 28.33 -21.90 35.93
N LYS A 45 27.31 -21.08 36.21
CA LYS A 45 26.52 -21.26 37.44
C LYS A 45 25.13 -21.83 37.19
N ASP A 46 24.96 -23.12 37.51
CA ASP A 46 23.75 -23.92 37.80
C ASP A 46 22.50 -23.77 36.88
N GLY A 47 21.76 -24.86 36.71
CA GLY A 47 20.70 -25.08 35.70
C GLY A 47 19.56 -24.06 35.55
N GLU A 48 19.41 -23.09 36.47
CA GLU A 48 18.48 -21.94 36.29
C GLU A 48 19.00 -20.91 35.25
N LYS A 49 20.28 -20.96 34.86
CA LYS A 49 20.89 -20.06 33.87
C LYS A 49 20.83 -20.52 32.40
N VAL A 50 20.33 -21.71 32.06
CA VAL A 50 20.24 -22.12 30.64
C VAL A 50 19.24 -21.24 29.88
N VAL A 51 18.14 -20.86 30.52
CA VAL A 51 17.14 -19.93 29.95
C VAL A 51 17.74 -18.54 29.75
N SER A 52 18.57 -18.05 30.68
CA SER A 52 19.23 -16.75 30.51
C SER A 52 20.29 -16.79 29.41
N LYS A 53 21.07 -17.86 29.28
CA LYS A 53 22.00 -18.05 28.15
C LYS A 53 21.25 -18.10 26.81
N TYR A 54 20.13 -18.82 26.73
CA TYR A 54 19.26 -18.85 25.55
C TYR A 54 18.72 -17.46 25.20
N ASN A 55 18.18 -16.74 26.18
CA ASN A 55 17.64 -15.40 25.98
C ASN A 55 18.73 -14.40 25.57
N VAL A 56 19.96 -14.55 26.06
CA VAL A 56 21.11 -13.76 25.62
C VAL A 56 21.43 -14.04 24.15
N ALA A 57 21.48 -15.31 23.73
CA ALA A 57 21.72 -15.66 22.34
C ALA A 57 20.63 -15.08 21.41
N LEU A 58 19.35 -15.24 21.79
CA LEU A 58 18.22 -14.66 21.06
C LEU A 58 18.29 -13.12 21.00
N PHE A 59 18.70 -12.47 22.09
CA PHE A 59 18.85 -11.01 22.10
C PHE A 59 19.97 -10.54 21.17
N ILE A 60 21.10 -11.25 21.15
CA ILE A 60 22.20 -10.97 20.22
C ILE A 60 21.72 -11.15 18.77
N GLU A 61 20.94 -12.19 18.47
CA GLU A 61 20.35 -12.41 17.15
C GLU A 61 19.42 -11.25 16.72
N ILE A 62 18.52 -10.80 17.60
CA ILE A 62 17.53 -9.76 17.27
C ILE A 62 18.19 -8.37 17.16
N CYS A 63 19.23 -8.11 17.94
CA CYS A 63 19.86 -6.81 18.08
C CYS A 63 21.27 -6.73 17.46
N SER A 64 21.68 -7.70 16.65
CA SER A 64 23.04 -7.76 16.07
C SER A 64 23.41 -6.51 15.28
N SER A 65 22.46 -5.90 14.54
CA SER A 65 22.63 -4.62 13.82
C SER A 65 23.14 -3.46 14.67
N TYR A 66 22.80 -3.46 15.96
CA TYR A 66 23.14 -2.39 16.88
C TYR A 66 24.31 -2.76 17.80
N LEU A 67 24.41 -4.04 18.17
CA LEU A 67 25.45 -4.54 19.07
C LEU A 67 26.82 -4.65 18.38
N ILE A 68 26.83 -4.90 17.08
CA ILE A 68 28.04 -5.15 16.30
C ILE A 68 28.42 -3.85 15.59
N SER A 69 29.60 -3.33 15.94
CA SER A 69 30.11 -2.08 15.38
C SER A 69 31.41 -2.27 14.59
N THR A 70 32.12 -3.35 14.86
CA THR A 70 33.42 -3.67 14.25
C THR A 70 33.52 -5.15 13.87
N ILE A 71 34.45 -5.50 12.97
CA ILE A 71 34.75 -6.89 12.61
C ILE A 71 35.24 -7.68 13.84
N ALA A 72 35.99 -7.04 14.75
CA ALA A 72 36.45 -7.65 15.98
C ALA A 72 35.28 -8.09 16.89
N ASP A 73 34.16 -7.35 16.88
CA ASP A 73 32.95 -7.72 17.62
C ASP A 73 32.35 -9.03 17.05
N ILE A 74 32.40 -9.21 15.73
CA ILE A 74 31.97 -10.44 15.04
C ILE A 74 32.90 -11.59 15.40
N GLU A 75 34.21 -11.43 15.24
CA GLU A 75 35.20 -12.45 15.59
C GLU A 75 35.10 -12.88 17.06
N HIS A 76 34.94 -11.92 17.97
CA HIS A 76 34.79 -12.16 19.39
C HIS A 76 33.50 -12.92 19.71
N THR A 77 32.37 -12.51 19.12
CA THR A 77 31.09 -13.22 19.23
C THR A 77 31.23 -14.64 18.68
N PHE A 78 31.85 -14.80 17.51
CA PHE A 78 32.03 -16.08 16.85
C PHE A 78 32.87 -17.04 17.68
N ALA A 79 33.99 -16.56 18.24
CA ALA A 79 34.88 -17.33 19.10
C ALA A 79 34.18 -17.80 20.40
N ILE A 80 33.41 -16.92 21.05
CA ILE A 80 32.70 -17.24 22.30
C ILE A 80 31.61 -18.27 22.05
N PHE A 81 30.75 -18.06 21.07
CA PHE A 81 29.68 -19.02 20.74
C PHE A 81 30.25 -20.38 20.29
N LYS A 82 31.38 -20.40 19.57
CA LYS A 82 32.06 -21.64 19.20
C LYS A 82 32.63 -22.37 20.42
N ASN A 83 33.16 -21.65 21.40
CA ASN A 83 33.62 -22.25 22.65
C ASN A 83 32.44 -22.83 23.44
N VAL A 84 31.33 -22.10 23.53
CA VAL A 84 30.09 -22.58 24.18
C VAL A 84 29.53 -23.83 23.50
N LEU A 85 29.63 -23.93 22.17
CA LEU A 85 29.21 -25.12 21.42
C LEU A 85 30.15 -26.33 21.63
N LYS A 86 31.44 -26.10 21.89
CA LYS A 86 32.43 -27.15 22.17
C LYS A 86 32.37 -27.67 23.61
N ASP A 87 31.80 -26.89 24.53
CA ASP A 87 31.70 -27.29 25.93
C ASP A 87 30.56 -28.31 26.12
N GLU A 88 30.91 -29.59 25.97
CA GLU A 88 30.04 -30.77 26.08
C GLU A 88 29.65 -31.09 27.53
N SER A 89 29.38 -30.08 28.37
CA SER A 89 28.74 -30.36 29.66
C SER A 89 27.32 -30.89 29.39
N LYS A 90 27.00 -32.05 29.98
CA LYS A 90 25.75 -32.82 29.77
C LYS A 90 24.44 -32.08 30.10
N GLU A 91 24.53 -30.80 30.47
CA GLU A 91 23.42 -29.94 30.89
C GLU A 91 23.08 -28.84 29.87
N ASN A 92 23.84 -28.69 28.77
CA ASN A 92 23.48 -27.75 27.70
C ASN A 92 22.32 -28.31 26.87
N SER A 93 21.14 -27.66 26.96
CA SER A 93 19.96 -28.07 26.22
C SER A 93 20.22 -28.02 24.70
N LEU A 94 19.80 -29.04 23.95
CA LEU A 94 19.91 -29.09 22.48
C LEU A 94 19.29 -27.85 21.81
N LEU A 95 18.29 -27.25 22.47
CA LEU A 95 17.66 -26.00 22.06
C LEU A 95 18.62 -24.81 22.12
N PHE A 96 19.44 -24.73 23.16
CA PHE A 96 20.44 -23.68 23.30
C PHE A 96 21.57 -23.81 22.27
N GLN A 97 22.05 -25.03 22.01
CA GLN A 97 23.02 -25.27 20.94
C GLN A 97 22.46 -24.89 19.57
N GLY A 98 21.19 -25.25 19.30
CA GLY A 98 20.48 -24.81 18.11
C GLY A 98 20.41 -23.30 17.97
N GLN A 99 19.99 -22.60 19.04
CA GLN A 99 19.93 -21.14 19.08
C GLN A 99 21.31 -20.49 18.85
N CYS A 100 22.38 -21.09 19.37
CA CYS A 100 23.75 -20.62 19.12
C CYS A 100 24.11 -20.69 17.63
N LEU A 101 23.75 -21.76 16.93
CA LEU A 101 23.99 -21.88 15.48
C LEU A 101 23.23 -20.83 14.67
N ILE A 102 21.97 -20.59 15.03
CA ILE A 102 21.13 -19.56 14.39
C ILE A 102 21.76 -18.19 14.62
N THR A 103 22.10 -17.87 15.87
CA THR A 103 22.70 -16.59 16.25
C THR A 103 24.02 -16.35 15.52
N LEU A 104 24.91 -17.35 15.47
CA LEU A 104 26.17 -17.28 14.73
C LEU A 104 25.95 -16.99 13.25
N THR A 105 24.99 -17.69 12.63
CA THR A 105 24.67 -17.53 11.21
C THR A 105 24.10 -16.13 10.94
N THR A 106 23.13 -15.67 11.73
CA THR A 106 22.52 -14.35 11.59
C THR A 106 23.53 -13.22 11.79
N VAL A 107 24.37 -13.32 12.82
CA VAL A 107 25.45 -12.34 13.09
C VAL A 107 26.42 -12.25 11.92
N LEU A 108 26.84 -13.40 11.38
CA LEU A 108 27.76 -13.46 10.26
C LEU A 108 27.14 -12.88 8.97
N LEU A 109 25.89 -13.27 8.65
CA LEU A 109 25.17 -12.76 7.48
C LEU A 109 24.95 -11.25 7.58
N GLN A 110 24.62 -10.73 8.76
CA GLN A 110 24.56 -9.29 9.01
C GLN A 110 25.91 -8.61 8.87
N GLY A 111 27.01 -9.27 9.26
CA GLY A 111 28.36 -8.77 9.04
C GLY A 111 28.62 -8.43 7.57
N PHE A 112 28.14 -9.25 6.64
CA PHE A 112 28.26 -9.00 5.19
C PHE A 112 27.41 -7.80 4.71
N GLU A 113 26.40 -7.35 5.47
CA GLU A 113 25.69 -6.10 5.15
C GLU A 113 26.51 -4.85 5.56
N MET A 114 27.46 -4.99 6.49
CA MET A 114 28.17 -3.87 7.13
C MET A 114 29.66 -3.76 6.76
N PHE A 115 30.30 -4.86 6.38
CA PHE A 115 31.75 -4.95 6.14
C PHE A 115 32.08 -5.61 4.79
N ASP A 116 33.32 -5.45 4.33
CA ASP A 116 33.79 -6.00 3.06
C ASP A 116 33.93 -7.54 3.11
N GLU A 117 33.56 -8.21 2.02
CA GLU A 117 33.55 -9.68 1.92
C GLU A 117 34.90 -10.34 2.22
N LYS A 118 36.00 -9.65 1.92
CA LYS A 118 37.36 -10.19 2.10
C LYS A 118 37.72 -10.37 3.57
N ASP A 119 37.19 -9.51 4.44
CA ASP A 119 37.54 -9.51 5.86
C ASP A 119 36.79 -10.61 6.62
N LEU A 120 35.60 -10.98 6.14
CA LEU A 120 34.76 -12.03 6.75
C LEU A 120 34.91 -13.40 6.09
N GLY A 121 35.65 -13.49 4.97
CA GLY A 121 35.75 -14.71 4.16
C GLY A 121 36.27 -15.93 4.94
N GLU A 122 37.31 -15.76 5.77
CA GLU A 122 37.87 -16.87 6.55
C GLU A 122 36.88 -17.41 7.60
N LEU A 123 36.24 -16.51 8.35
CA LEU A 123 35.20 -16.87 9.33
C LEU A 123 34.00 -17.54 8.65
N PHE A 124 33.62 -17.04 7.48
CA PHE A 124 32.52 -17.60 6.71
C PHE A 124 32.80 -19.02 6.25
N SER A 125 33.96 -19.27 5.63
CA SER A 125 34.38 -20.62 5.26
C SER A 125 34.47 -21.54 6.48
N GLU A 126 35.02 -21.06 7.60
CA GLU A 126 35.10 -21.84 8.84
C GLU A 126 33.70 -22.22 9.39
N HIS A 127 32.74 -21.30 9.31
CA HIS A 127 31.35 -21.55 9.73
C HIS A 127 30.64 -22.56 8.83
N VAL A 128 30.77 -22.39 7.50
CA VAL A 128 30.16 -23.31 6.52
C VAL A 128 30.69 -24.72 6.71
N GLU A 129 32.03 -24.89 6.83
CA GLU A 129 32.66 -26.19 7.09
C GLU A 129 32.20 -26.79 8.42
N PHE A 130 32.05 -25.96 9.46
CA PHE A 130 31.53 -26.40 10.75
C PHE A 130 30.09 -26.93 10.63
N LEU A 131 29.20 -26.20 9.95
CA LEU A 131 27.82 -26.64 9.71
C LEU A 131 27.77 -27.94 8.89
N LEU A 132 28.57 -28.04 7.82
CA LEU A 132 28.68 -29.25 7.00
C LEU A 132 29.16 -30.45 7.83
N SER A 133 30.10 -30.23 8.76
CA SER A 133 30.59 -31.28 9.66
C SER A 133 29.51 -31.81 10.61
N LEU A 134 28.57 -30.95 11.04
CA LEU A 134 27.42 -31.34 11.86
C LEU A 134 26.40 -32.12 11.03
N VAL A 135 26.10 -31.65 9.82
CA VAL A 135 25.18 -32.31 8.88
C VAL A 135 25.67 -33.72 8.52
N LYS A 136 26.98 -33.91 8.34
CA LYS A 136 27.59 -35.22 8.04
C LYS A 136 27.39 -36.29 9.13
N GLN A 137 27.04 -35.92 10.37
CA GLN A 137 26.82 -36.87 11.47
C GLN A 137 25.42 -37.52 11.40
N ASN A 138 25.10 -38.12 10.26
CA ASN A 138 23.77 -38.67 9.96
C ASN A 138 23.31 -39.69 10.99
N ASN A 139 22.00 -39.68 11.30
CA ASN A 139 21.34 -40.58 12.25
C ASN A 139 21.90 -40.58 13.69
N ASN A 140 22.71 -39.59 14.08
CA ASN A 140 23.07 -39.43 15.49
C ASN A 140 21.85 -38.90 16.28
N THR A 141 21.25 -39.78 17.10
CA THR A 141 20.01 -39.50 17.84
C THR A 141 20.16 -38.43 18.91
N SER A 142 21.37 -38.23 19.45
CA SER A 142 21.62 -37.20 20.45
C SER A 142 21.64 -35.79 19.85
N ASN A 143 21.94 -35.65 18.56
CA ASN A 143 22.21 -34.35 17.93
C ASN A 143 21.16 -33.94 16.88
N VAL A 144 20.03 -34.64 16.80
CA VAL A 144 19.06 -34.49 15.70
C VAL A 144 18.58 -33.04 15.51
N HIS A 145 18.25 -32.34 16.62
CA HIS A 145 17.80 -30.95 16.56
C HIS A 145 18.86 -29.99 16.02
N VAL A 146 20.10 -30.12 16.49
CA VAL A 146 21.22 -29.26 16.06
C VAL A 146 21.58 -29.55 14.59
N ARG A 147 21.54 -30.81 14.15
CA ARG A 147 21.74 -31.16 12.73
C ARG A 147 20.64 -30.60 11.83
N SER A 148 19.39 -30.66 12.29
CA SER A 148 18.25 -30.05 11.61
C SER A 148 18.46 -28.54 11.46
N ILE A 149 18.86 -27.86 12.53
CA ILE A 149 19.13 -26.42 12.54
C ILE A 149 20.34 -26.08 11.68
N ALA A 150 21.40 -26.90 11.70
CA ALA A 150 22.57 -26.69 10.85
C ALA A 150 22.22 -26.75 9.36
N ALA A 151 21.35 -27.70 8.95
CA ALA A 151 20.84 -27.76 7.59
C ALA A 151 19.99 -26.52 7.22
N SER A 152 19.17 -26.00 8.14
CA SER A 152 18.44 -24.74 7.94
C SER A 152 19.39 -23.53 7.86
N CYS A 153 20.44 -23.45 8.68
CA CYS A 153 21.45 -22.40 8.60
C CYS A 153 22.20 -22.43 7.26
N LEU A 154 22.55 -23.62 6.75
CA LEU A 154 23.11 -23.77 5.41
C LEU A 154 22.12 -23.34 4.31
N SER A 155 20.83 -23.56 4.52
CA SER A 155 19.79 -23.10 3.58
C SER A 155 19.71 -21.58 3.55
N GLU A 156 19.75 -20.91 4.69
CA GLU A 156 19.81 -19.44 4.79
C GLU A 156 21.08 -18.88 4.13
N ILE A 157 22.23 -19.52 4.36
CA ILE A 157 23.49 -19.13 3.69
C ILE A 157 23.37 -19.26 2.18
N GLU A 158 22.78 -20.35 1.67
CA GLU A 158 22.58 -20.59 0.24
C GLU A 158 21.55 -19.62 -0.36
N LEU A 159 20.57 -19.13 0.41
CA LEU A 159 19.64 -18.07 -0.01
C LEU A 159 20.34 -16.71 -0.11
N CYS A 160 21.19 -16.37 0.86
CA CYS A 160 21.95 -15.12 0.85
C CYS A 160 23.07 -15.11 -0.20
N PHE A 161 23.72 -16.27 -0.41
CA PHE A 161 24.83 -16.44 -1.34
C PHE A 161 24.58 -17.67 -2.22
N PRO A 162 23.81 -17.51 -3.31
CA PRO A 162 23.50 -18.61 -4.21
C PRO A 162 24.76 -19.26 -4.81
N GLN A 163 24.72 -20.58 -4.98
CA GLN A 163 25.79 -21.44 -5.52
C GLN A 163 27.00 -21.66 -4.59
N VAL A 164 26.99 -21.18 -3.34
CA VAL A 164 28.09 -21.43 -2.39
C VAL A 164 28.24 -22.92 -2.08
N LEU A 165 27.14 -23.68 -2.03
CA LEU A 165 27.17 -25.11 -1.75
C LEU A 165 27.13 -26.00 -3.00
N LYS A 166 27.34 -25.44 -4.20
CA LYS A 166 27.25 -26.17 -5.47
C LYS A 166 28.15 -27.42 -5.53
N ASP A 167 29.37 -27.34 -5.01
CA ASP A 167 30.31 -28.46 -5.02
C ASP A 167 29.95 -29.57 -4.02
N HIS A 168 28.96 -29.31 -3.14
CA HIS A 168 28.52 -30.24 -2.10
C HIS A 168 27.22 -30.97 -2.46
N VAL A 169 26.64 -30.77 -3.65
CA VAL A 169 25.36 -31.39 -4.06
C VAL A 169 25.36 -32.92 -3.91
N ASP A 170 26.39 -33.61 -4.42
CA ASP A 170 26.45 -35.08 -4.36
C ASP A 170 26.61 -35.60 -2.92
N SER A 171 27.36 -34.86 -2.09
CA SER A 171 27.51 -35.16 -0.68
C SER A 171 26.19 -34.98 0.06
N MET A 172 25.49 -33.86 -0.19
CA MET A 172 24.17 -33.59 0.39
C MET A 172 23.13 -34.61 -0.06
N TYR A 173 23.16 -35.05 -1.33
CA TYR A 173 22.28 -36.11 -1.82
C TYR A 173 22.51 -37.42 -1.07
N THR A 174 23.77 -37.81 -0.88
CA THR A 174 24.14 -39.00 -0.09
C THR A 174 23.64 -38.87 1.36
N TYR A 175 23.78 -37.68 1.96
CA TYR A 175 23.31 -37.44 3.32
C TYR A 175 21.79 -37.47 3.42
N ALA A 176 21.09 -36.89 2.46
CA ALA A 176 19.65 -36.90 2.34
C ALA A 176 19.09 -38.34 2.23
N ILE A 177 19.72 -39.20 1.41
CA ILE A 177 19.33 -40.62 1.31
C ILE A 177 19.52 -41.36 2.64
N ALA A 178 20.63 -41.10 3.33
CA ALA A 178 20.96 -41.79 4.58
C ALA A 178 20.12 -41.32 5.78
N GLU A 179 19.49 -40.14 5.70
CA GLU A 179 18.81 -39.51 6.84
C GLU A 179 17.41 -40.08 7.09
N THR A 180 17.24 -40.75 8.23
CA THR A 180 15.97 -41.37 8.64
C THR A 180 15.31 -40.72 9.85
N SER A 181 15.94 -39.69 10.45
CA SER A 181 15.39 -39.01 11.63
C SER A 181 14.44 -37.86 11.26
N ILE A 182 13.90 -37.17 12.27
CA ILE A 182 13.03 -36.00 12.10
C ILE A 182 13.71 -34.81 11.38
N ALA A 183 15.05 -34.82 11.24
CA ALA A 183 15.79 -33.82 10.48
C ALA A 183 15.62 -33.97 8.95
N HIS A 184 15.04 -35.09 8.48
CA HIS A 184 14.90 -35.44 7.06
C HIS A 184 14.35 -34.30 6.20
N GLN A 185 13.28 -33.62 6.64
CA GLN A 185 12.68 -32.51 5.87
C GLN A 185 13.68 -31.38 5.59
N GLN A 186 14.53 -31.03 6.56
CA GLN A 186 15.51 -29.95 6.37
C GLN A 186 16.61 -30.33 5.38
N TYR A 187 16.99 -31.62 5.33
CA TYR A 187 17.95 -32.12 4.35
C TYR A 187 17.34 -32.10 2.95
N MET A 188 16.07 -32.48 2.80
CA MET A 188 15.35 -32.40 1.52
C MET A 188 15.22 -30.96 1.03
N SER A 189 14.84 -30.04 1.92
CA SER A 189 14.76 -28.61 1.61
C SER A 189 16.11 -28.06 1.15
N LEU A 190 17.18 -28.30 1.92
CA LEU A 190 18.53 -27.86 1.57
C LEU A 190 18.98 -28.43 0.22
N LEU A 191 18.84 -29.75 0.02
CA LEU A 191 19.20 -30.39 -1.24
C LEU A 191 18.46 -29.76 -2.43
N SER A 192 17.14 -29.57 -2.31
CA SER A 192 16.33 -28.97 -3.38
C SER A 192 16.75 -27.54 -3.73
N LEU A 193 17.14 -26.75 -2.72
CA LEU A 193 17.60 -25.37 -2.89
C LEU A 193 18.95 -25.31 -3.59
N ILE A 194 19.93 -26.09 -3.11
CA ILE A 194 21.27 -26.13 -3.73
C ILE A 194 21.16 -26.58 -5.19
N MET A 195 20.32 -27.58 -5.48
CA MET A 195 20.07 -28.03 -6.85
C MET A 195 19.49 -26.93 -7.73
N GLU A 196 18.48 -26.18 -7.26
CA GLU A 196 17.90 -25.07 -8.00
C GLU A 196 18.92 -23.97 -8.32
N HIS A 197 19.64 -23.51 -7.30
CA HIS A 197 20.65 -22.46 -7.47
C HIS A 197 21.80 -22.89 -8.37
N SER A 198 22.21 -24.17 -8.30
CA SER A 198 23.27 -24.74 -9.14
C SER A 198 22.89 -24.77 -10.62
N LEU A 199 21.59 -24.86 -10.93
CA LEU A 199 21.05 -24.92 -12.29
C LEU A 199 20.65 -23.54 -12.85
N ASN A 200 20.40 -22.56 -11.99
CA ASN A 200 20.07 -21.22 -12.42
C ASN A 200 21.34 -20.46 -12.85
N GLU A 201 21.47 -20.14 -14.13
CA GLU A 201 22.64 -19.42 -14.64
C GLU A 201 22.62 -17.92 -14.28
N ASN A 202 21.46 -17.37 -13.96
CA ASN A 202 21.28 -15.95 -13.64
C ASN A 202 21.79 -15.59 -12.23
N THR A 203 22.00 -16.57 -11.34
CA THR A 203 22.52 -16.35 -9.99
C THR A 203 24.03 -16.09 -9.94
N ARG A 204 24.74 -16.13 -11.08
CA ARG A 204 26.19 -15.89 -11.15
C ARG A 204 26.61 -14.45 -10.80
N GLU A 205 25.71 -13.46 -10.87
CA GLU A 205 26.04 -12.06 -10.55
C GLU A 205 26.20 -11.78 -9.06
N PHE A 206 25.66 -12.65 -8.18
CA PHE A 206 25.67 -12.49 -6.72
C PHE A 206 26.59 -13.49 -5.99
N ALA A 207 27.34 -14.30 -6.73
CA ALA A 207 28.28 -15.23 -6.12
C ALA A 207 29.42 -14.44 -5.46
N LEU A 208 29.61 -14.66 -4.15
CA LEU A 208 30.83 -14.25 -3.45
C LEU A 208 32.03 -14.70 -4.30
N SER A 209 32.85 -13.75 -4.72
CA SER A 209 34.09 -13.96 -5.47
C SER A 209 35.33 -14.42 -4.65
N PRO A 210 35.30 -14.90 -3.37
CA PRO A 210 36.53 -15.32 -2.70
C PRO A 210 36.99 -16.75 -3.02
N TYR A 211 36.19 -17.61 -3.66
CA TYR A 211 36.66 -18.96 -4.06
C TYR A 211 37.57 -18.98 -5.30
N ALA A 212 37.83 -17.84 -5.95
CA ALA A 212 38.65 -17.78 -7.16
C ALA A 212 40.16 -17.55 -6.93
N GLN A 213 40.62 -17.23 -5.71
CA GLN A 213 42.04 -16.96 -5.46
C GLN A 213 42.48 -17.56 -4.12
N GLY A 214 42.91 -18.82 -4.14
CA GLY A 214 43.43 -19.43 -2.91
C GLY A 214 43.84 -20.91 -2.94
N LYS A 215 43.73 -21.61 -4.07
CA LYS A 215 44.49 -22.83 -4.42
C LYS A 215 44.07 -23.19 -5.83
N GLU A 216 45.00 -23.10 -6.78
CA GLU A 216 44.82 -23.68 -8.11
C GLU A 216 44.64 -25.20 -7.95
N ILE A 217 43.40 -25.65 -7.78
CA ILE A 217 42.99 -26.97 -8.24
C ILE A 217 42.47 -26.68 -9.65
N SER A 218 43.28 -27.08 -10.63
CA SER A 218 43.01 -27.04 -12.06
C SER A 218 41.52 -27.17 -12.39
N VAL A 219 40.86 -26.05 -12.66
CA VAL A 219 39.59 -26.03 -13.38
C VAL A 219 39.94 -26.42 -14.81
N SER A 220 39.91 -27.71 -15.09
CA SER A 220 39.84 -28.20 -16.45
C SER A 220 38.59 -27.59 -17.07
N GLN A 221 38.80 -26.73 -18.06
CA GLN A 221 37.77 -26.31 -19.00
C GLN A 221 37.24 -27.56 -19.72
N GLN A 222 36.22 -28.17 -19.15
CA GLN A 222 35.33 -29.09 -19.84
C GLN A 222 33.91 -28.57 -19.64
N THR A 223 33.31 -28.23 -20.76
CA THR A 223 31.93 -27.83 -20.98
C THR A 223 30.99 -29.02 -20.77
N ASP A 224 30.97 -29.58 -19.57
CA ASP A 224 30.06 -30.63 -19.11
C ASP A 224 29.80 -30.44 -17.61
N THR A 225 29.00 -29.44 -17.24
CA THR A 225 28.45 -29.35 -15.86
C THR A 225 27.12 -30.12 -15.74
N GLY A 226 26.95 -31.15 -16.57
CA GLY A 226 25.80 -32.04 -16.50
C GLY A 226 26.00 -33.00 -15.35
N PHE A 227 25.45 -32.69 -14.17
CA PHE A 227 25.19 -33.72 -13.16
C PHE A 227 24.41 -34.85 -13.87
N PRO A 228 24.95 -36.07 -13.99
CA PRO A 228 24.30 -37.14 -14.76
C PRO A 228 22.97 -37.60 -14.13
N ASP A 229 22.74 -37.28 -12.84
CA ASP A 229 21.67 -37.88 -12.03
C ASP A 229 20.59 -36.86 -11.55
N ILE A 230 20.49 -35.65 -12.12
CA ILE A 230 19.48 -34.64 -11.67
C ILE A 230 18.06 -35.20 -11.72
N LYS A 231 17.74 -35.98 -12.76
CA LYS A 231 16.42 -36.63 -12.89
C LYS A 231 16.17 -37.62 -11.74
N GLU A 232 17.20 -38.35 -11.33
CA GLU A 232 17.13 -39.29 -10.21
C GLU A 232 16.98 -38.53 -8.88
N MET A 233 17.74 -37.46 -8.67
CA MET A 233 17.62 -36.62 -7.48
C MET A 233 16.23 -35.96 -7.37
N VAL A 234 15.68 -35.43 -8.48
CA VAL A 234 14.32 -34.87 -8.50
C VAL A 234 13.28 -35.96 -8.25
N SER A 235 13.44 -37.15 -8.85
CA SER A 235 12.54 -38.29 -8.57
C SER A 235 12.58 -38.66 -7.08
N PHE A 236 13.79 -38.75 -6.50
CA PHE A 236 13.98 -39.02 -5.09
C PHE A 236 13.28 -37.97 -4.20
N LEU A 237 13.45 -36.67 -4.48
CA LEU A 237 12.79 -35.60 -3.74
C LEU A 237 11.25 -35.74 -3.76
N VAL A 238 10.68 -36.05 -4.93
CA VAL A 238 9.23 -36.23 -5.07
C VAL A 238 8.75 -37.49 -4.34
N ASP A 239 9.52 -38.58 -4.39
CA ASP A 239 9.20 -39.82 -3.68
C ASP A 239 9.18 -39.62 -2.15
N GLN A 240 9.95 -38.65 -1.63
CA GLN A 240 9.99 -38.33 -0.20
C GLN A 240 8.87 -37.38 0.28
N PHE A 241 8.01 -36.85 -0.60
CA PHE A 241 6.93 -35.94 -0.19
C PHE A 241 6.04 -36.47 0.95
N PRO A 242 5.64 -37.76 1.00
CA PRO A 242 4.80 -38.27 2.09
C PRO A 242 5.44 -38.16 3.49
N LEU A 243 6.77 -38.00 3.59
CA LEU A 243 7.50 -37.87 4.84
C LEU A 243 7.66 -36.41 5.31
N CYS A 244 7.30 -35.44 4.46
CA CYS A 244 7.45 -34.02 4.73
C CYS A 244 6.12 -33.37 5.17
N SER A 245 6.22 -32.30 5.94
CA SER A 245 5.06 -31.43 6.22
C SER A 245 4.61 -30.69 4.96
N THR A 246 3.36 -30.19 4.94
CA THR A 246 2.83 -29.39 3.83
C THR A 246 3.71 -28.20 3.47
N GLU A 247 4.34 -27.56 4.46
CA GLU A 247 5.27 -26.44 4.26
C GLU A 247 6.58 -26.90 3.60
N GLY A 248 7.16 -28.00 4.08
CA GLY A 248 8.34 -28.60 3.47
C GLY A 248 8.08 -29.01 2.02
N ILE A 249 6.96 -29.69 1.76
CA ILE A 249 6.57 -30.06 0.39
C ILE A 249 6.41 -28.81 -0.47
N ALA A 250 5.81 -27.73 0.04
CA ALA A 250 5.64 -26.51 -0.72
C ALA A 250 6.97 -25.85 -1.11
N MET A 251 7.91 -25.74 -0.16
CA MET A 251 9.26 -25.21 -0.43
C MET A 251 10.02 -26.06 -1.44
N ILE A 252 10.07 -27.37 -1.23
CA ILE A 252 10.75 -28.31 -2.15
C ILE A 252 10.09 -28.26 -3.54
N SER A 253 8.76 -28.20 -3.61
CA SER A 253 8.02 -28.09 -4.87
C SER A 253 8.31 -26.78 -5.60
N HIS A 254 8.42 -25.67 -4.87
CA HIS A 254 8.79 -24.37 -5.45
C HIS A 254 10.14 -24.47 -6.16
N ASN A 255 11.14 -25.03 -5.48
CA ASN A 255 12.48 -25.18 -6.03
C ASN A 255 12.50 -26.15 -7.23
N ILE A 256 11.73 -27.25 -7.17
CA ILE A 256 11.58 -28.18 -8.30
C ILE A 256 10.93 -27.50 -9.52
N ILE A 257 9.91 -26.66 -9.30
CA ILE A 257 9.30 -25.88 -10.39
C ILE A 257 10.34 -24.94 -11.00
N GLY A 258 11.13 -24.24 -10.18
CA GLY A 258 12.26 -23.42 -10.65
C GLY A 258 13.23 -24.21 -11.51
N MET A 259 13.68 -25.37 -11.05
CA MET A 259 14.54 -26.28 -11.81
C MET A 259 13.95 -26.69 -13.18
N MET A 260 12.65 -27.02 -13.20
CA MET A 260 11.95 -27.40 -14.44
C MET A 260 11.81 -26.23 -15.42
N MET A 261 11.71 -24.99 -14.93
CA MET A 261 11.67 -23.79 -15.77
C MET A 261 13.03 -23.46 -16.39
N HIS A 262 14.13 -23.78 -15.71
CA HIS A 262 15.49 -23.56 -16.22
C HIS A 262 16.00 -24.68 -17.13
N ARG A 263 15.45 -25.91 -17.02
CA ARG A 263 15.92 -27.07 -17.80
C ARG A 263 14.77 -27.76 -18.57
N PRO A 264 14.73 -27.65 -19.91
CA PRO A 264 13.66 -28.27 -20.71
C PRO A 264 13.65 -29.81 -20.60
N ASP A 265 14.82 -30.43 -20.37
CA ASP A 265 14.94 -31.89 -20.19
C ASP A 265 14.19 -32.42 -18.96
N LEU A 266 14.02 -31.59 -17.92
CA LEU A 266 13.27 -31.90 -16.70
C LEU A 266 11.78 -31.57 -16.87
N GLN A 267 11.47 -30.56 -17.67
CA GLN A 267 10.10 -30.14 -17.95
C GLN A 267 9.25 -31.27 -18.56
N VAL A 268 9.86 -32.15 -19.37
CA VAL A 268 9.20 -33.35 -19.94
C VAL A 268 8.72 -34.31 -18.85
N SER A 269 9.38 -34.34 -17.69
CA SER A 269 9.04 -35.17 -16.53
C SER A 269 8.07 -34.50 -15.54
N ALA A 270 7.48 -33.34 -15.87
CA ALA A 270 6.59 -32.59 -14.98
C ALA A 270 5.36 -33.40 -14.47
N GLN A 271 4.96 -34.47 -15.17
CA GLN A 271 3.88 -35.38 -14.72
C GLN A 271 4.13 -35.99 -13.35
N VAL A 272 5.40 -36.11 -12.93
CA VAL A 272 5.78 -36.62 -11.60
C VAL A 272 5.21 -35.75 -10.47
N LEU A 273 4.90 -34.47 -10.73
CA LEU A 273 4.28 -33.54 -9.77
C LEU A 273 2.74 -33.62 -9.73
N LYS A 274 2.10 -34.43 -10.58
CA LYS A 274 0.63 -34.56 -10.60
C LYS A 274 0.01 -35.02 -9.27
N PRO A 275 0.64 -35.87 -8.45
CA PRO A 275 0.13 -36.21 -7.12
C PRO A 275 -0.04 -34.98 -6.20
N LEU A 276 0.81 -33.95 -6.33
CA LEU A 276 0.67 -32.70 -5.56
C LEU A 276 -0.61 -31.97 -5.90
N VAL A 277 -0.98 -31.94 -7.18
CA VAL A 277 -2.23 -31.32 -7.61
C VAL A 277 -3.41 -32.00 -6.91
N LEU A 278 -3.45 -33.33 -6.91
CA LEU A 278 -4.52 -34.10 -6.25
C LEU A 278 -4.53 -33.91 -4.73
N GLN A 279 -3.35 -33.84 -4.10
CA GLN A 279 -3.22 -33.71 -2.66
C GLN A 279 -3.58 -32.30 -2.17
N PHE A 280 -3.22 -31.26 -2.91
CA PHE A 280 -3.34 -29.87 -2.49
C PHE A 280 -4.58 -29.16 -3.04
N SER A 281 -5.18 -29.62 -4.15
CA SER A 281 -6.38 -29.03 -4.76
C SER A 281 -7.66 -29.19 -3.91
N SER A 282 -7.61 -29.87 -2.78
CA SER A 282 -8.75 -29.97 -1.85
C SER A 282 -8.45 -29.39 -0.47
N THR A 283 -7.33 -28.69 -0.32
CA THR A 283 -6.91 -28.13 0.97
C THR A 283 -7.37 -26.68 1.13
N TYR A 284 -7.55 -26.26 2.38
CA TYR A 284 -7.77 -24.85 2.75
C TYR A 284 -6.47 -24.10 3.04
N SER A 285 -5.32 -24.79 3.01
CA SER A 285 -4.01 -24.16 3.21
C SER A 285 -3.69 -23.24 2.02
N THR A 286 -3.46 -21.97 2.31
CA THR A 286 -3.10 -20.96 1.30
C THR A 286 -1.77 -21.30 0.64
N LEU A 287 -0.82 -21.86 1.39
CA LEU A 287 0.50 -22.26 0.88
C LEU A 287 0.38 -23.42 -0.12
N ALA A 288 -0.38 -24.45 0.23
CA ALA A 288 -0.62 -25.59 -0.65
C ALA A 288 -1.35 -25.18 -1.93
N ALA A 289 -2.37 -24.32 -1.80
CA ALA A 289 -3.08 -23.76 -2.94
C ALA A 289 -2.16 -22.92 -3.84
N HIS A 290 -1.26 -22.13 -3.26
CA HIS A 290 -0.29 -21.32 -4.00
C HIS A 290 0.59 -22.19 -4.91
N ILE A 291 1.10 -23.32 -4.41
CA ILE A 291 1.91 -24.25 -5.20
C ILE A 291 1.11 -24.83 -6.36
N VAL A 292 -0.15 -25.21 -6.15
CA VAL A 292 -1.01 -25.72 -7.23
C VAL A 292 -1.25 -24.66 -8.31
N PHE A 293 -1.47 -23.40 -7.93
CA PHE A 293 -1.62 -22.31 -8.89
C PHE A 293 -0.31 -21.94 -9.59
N LEU A 294 0.82 -22.08 -8.92
CA LEU A 294 2.14 -21.91 -9.53
C LEU A 294 2.40 -23.02 -10.57
N LEU A 295 2.06 -24.28 -10.25
CA LEU A 295 2.10 -25.39 -11.18
C LEU A 295 1.19 -25.17 -12.39
N GLU A 296 -0.03 -24.64 -12.19
CA GLU A 296 -0.92 -24.31 -13.30
C GLU A 296 -0.38 -23.17 -14.16
N LYS A 297 0.26 -22.17 -13.54
CA LYS A 297 0.83 -21.03 -14.26
C LYS A 297 2.04 -21.41 -15.12
N GLU A 298 2.98 -22.15 -14.55
CA GLU A 298 4.28 -22.42 -15.20
C GLU A 298 4.26 -23.73 -16.01
N LEU A 299 3.54 -24.76 -15.54
CA LEU A 299 3.52 -26.11 -16.11
C LEU A 299 2.10 -26.58 -16.51
N GLY A 300 1.16 -25.63 -16.61
CA GLY A 300 -0.27 -25.90 -16.83
C GLY A 300 -0.58 -26.81 -18.00
N SER A 301 0.02 -26.56 -19.16
CA SER A 301 -0.21 -27.35 -20.38
C SER A 301 0.29 -28.78 -20.30
N LEU A 302 1.20 -29.06 -19.38
CA LEU A 302 1.82 -30.38 -19.23
C LEU A 302 1.08 -31.19 -18.17
N ILE A 303 0.79 -30.63 -17.01
CA ILE A 303 0.25 -31.38 -15.86
C ILE A 303 -1.29 -31.43 -15.87
N PHE A 304 -1.96 -30.35 -16.26
CA PHE A 304 -3.39 -30.18 -16.05
C PHE A 304 -4.21 -30.61 -17.26
N GLN A 305 -5.21 -31.46 -17.00
CA GLN A 305 -6.28 -31.74 -17.96
C GLN A 305 -7.41 -30.71 -17.82
N GLU A 306 -8.35 -30.67 -18.77
CA GLU A 306 -9.52 -29.78 -18.68
C GLU A 306 -10.36 -30.02 -17.41
N LYS A 307 -10.46 -31.27 -16.96
CA LYS A 307 -11.16 -31.63 -15.72
C LYS A 307 -10.50 -31.03 -14.48
N ASP A 308 -9.17 -31.08 -14.43
CA ASP A 308 -8.37 -30.54 -13.31
C ASP A 308 -8.55 -29.02 -13.24
N ASN A 309 -8.53 -28.36 -14.40
CA ASN A 309 -8.76 -26.92 -14.54
C ASN A 309 -10.16 -26.50 -14.06
N PHE A 310 -11.20 -27.27 -14.36
CA PHE A 310 -12.55 -27.00 -13.87
C PHE A 310 -12.63 -27.13 -12.34
N LEU A 311 -11.97 -28.15 -11.76
CA LEU A 311 -11.91 -28.34 -10.31
C LEU A 311 -11.20 -27.17 -9.61
N LEU A 312 -10.07 -26.70 -10.18
CA LEU A 312 -9.35 -25.52 -9.66
C LEU A 312 -10.21 -24.26 -9.68
N LEU A 313 -10.90 -24.01 -10.80
CA LEU A 313 -11.81 -22.86 -10.90
C LEU A 313 -12.93 -22.95 -9.87
N HIS A 314 -13.51 -24.13 -9.67
CA HIS A 314 -14.54 -24.35 -8.67
C HIS A 314 -14.01 -24.12 -7.24
N GLN A 315 -12.81 -24.59 -6.93
CA GLN A 315 -12.17 -24.38 -5.62
C GLN A 315 -11.85 -22.89 -5.36
N LEU A 316 -11.32 -22.17 -6.36
CA LEU A 316 -11.10 -20.73 -6.29
C LEU A 316 -12.40 -19.97 -5.94
N LEU A 317 -13.50 -20.33 -6.62
CA LEU A 317 -14.81 -19.72 -6.37
C LEU A 317 -15.31 -20.02 -4.96
N LEU A 318 -15.22 -21.27 -4.49
CA LEU A 318 -15.65 -21.64 -3.13
C LEU A 318 -14.81 -20.94 -2.06
N ASN A 319 -13.49 -20.97 -2.18
CA ASN A 319 -12.58 -20.41 -1.18
C ASN A 319 -12.61 -18.87 -1.16
N SER A 320 -12.93 -18.21 -2.27
CA SER A 320 -13.09 -16.75 -2.31
C SER A 320 -14.21 -16.23 -1.38
N SER A 321 -15.18 -17.09 -1.04
CA SER A 321 -16.35 -16.74 -0.23
C SER A 321 -16.54 -17.62 1.00
N HIS A 322 -15.56 -18.46 1.34
CA HIS A 322 -15.68 -19.37 2.47
C HIS A 322 -15.62 -18.59 3.81
N PRO A 323 -16.64 -18.68 4.68
CA PRO A 323 -16.72 -17.84 5.88
C PRO A 323 -15.66 -18.17 6.94
N ALA A 324 -15.11 -19.39 6.95
CA ALA A 324 -14.05 -19.76 7.90
C ALA A 324 -12.66 -19.24 7.52
N LEU A 325 -12.49 -18.65 6.32
CA LEU A 325 -11.22 -18.08 5.90
C LEU A 325 -11.12 -16.61 6.33
N SER A 326 -9.92 -16.18 6.70
CA SER A 326 -9.66 -14.76 7.02
C SER A 326 -9.95 -13.85 5.82
N ALA A 327 -10.24 -12.58 6.08
CA ALA A 327 -10.48 -11.60 5.01
C ALA A 327 -9.31 -11.50 4.03
N SER A 328 -8.07 -11.56 4.55
CA SER A 328 -6.85 -11.52 3.74
C SER A 328 -6.71 -12.76 2.84
N ALA A 329 -7.01 -13.96 3.37
CA ALA A 329 -6.98 -15.18 2.58
C ALA A 329 -8.04 -15.14 1.46
N ARG A 330 -9.26 -14.70 1.76
CA ARG A 330 -10.32 -14.54 0.75
C ARG A 330 -9.93 -13.55 -0.35
N LEU A 331 -9.29 -12.44 0.01
CA LEU A 331 -8.78 -11.47 -0.95
C LEU A 331 -7.69 -12.07 -1.85
N LEU A 332 -6.77 -12.85 -1.29
CA LEU A 332 -5.75 -13.57 -2.04
C LEU A 332 -6.38 -14.55 -3.05
N TYR A 333 -7.40 -15.31 -2.64
CA TYR A 333 -8.15 -16.18 -3.55
C TYR A 333 -8.86 -15.42 -4.67
N LEU A 334 -9.39 -14.22 -4.39
CA LEU A 334 -9.99 -13.35 -5.41
C LEU A 334 -8.94 -12.81 -6.39
N ASP A 335 -7.75 -12.44 -5.92
CA ASP A 335 -6.66 -11.99 -6.79
C ASP A 335 -6.14 -13.13 -7.67
N TRP A 336 -6.02 -14.35 -7.14
CA TRP A 336 -5.70 -15.54 -7.93
C TRP A 336 -6.77 -15.86 -8.97
N LEU A 337 -8.06 -15.78 -8.60
CA LEU A 337 -9.16 -15.96 -9.54
C LEU A 337 -9.12 -14.92 -10.66
N ASN A 338 -8.84 -13.66 -10.34
CA ASN A 338 -8.73 -12.60 -11.34
C ASN A 338 -7.57 -12.87 -12.31
N ASN A 339 -6.40 -13.24 -11.79
CA ASN A 339 -5.24 -13.59 -12.63
C ASN A 339 -5.56 -14.78 -13.54
N TYR A 340 -6.16 -15.83 -12.98
CA TYR A 340 -6.55 -17.02 -13.72
C TYR A 340 -7.55 -16.72 -14.86
N LEU A 341 -8.58 -15.91 -14.60
CA LEU A 341 -9.55 -15.50 -15.63
C LEU A 341 -8.95 -14.54 -16.67
N THR A 342 -7.97 -13.72 -16.27
CA THR A 342 -7.23 -12.86 -17.20
C THR A 342 -6.39 -13.69 -18.18
N ARG A 343 -5.79 -14.80 -17.71
CA ARG A 343 -5.04 -15.73 -18.56
C ARG A 343 -5.94 -16.62 -19.42
N HIS A 344 -7.12 -17.00 -18.91
CA HIS A 344 -8.08 -17.89 -19.57
C HIS A 344 -9.47 -17.26 -19.69
N PRO A 345 -9.67 -16.27 -20.58
CA PRO A 345 -10.92 -15.51 -20.66
C PRO A 345 -12.13 -16.39 -21.03
N ASP A 346 -11.92 -17.44 -21.83
CA ASP A 346 -12.97 -18.37 -22.26
C ASP A 346 -13.66 -19.08 -21.07
N ARG A 347 -12.92 -19.27 -19.97
CA ARG A 347 -13.41 -19.96 -18.76
C ARG A 347 -14.36 -19.13 -17.93
N ALA A 348 -14.43 -17.81 -18.14
CA ALA A 348 -15.44 -16.98 -17.49
C ALA A 348 -16.87 -17.43 -17.85
N SER A 349 -17.05 -17.92 -19.08
CA SER A 349 -18.35 -18.44 -19.55
C SER A 349 -18.77 -19.72 -18.80
N SER A 350 -17.80 -20.52 -18.34
CA SER A 350 -18.01 -21.79 -17.64
C SER A 350 -18.52 -21.64 -16.21
N ILE A 351 -18.48 -20.43 -15.64
CA ILE A 351 -18.98 -20.15 -14.29
C ILE A 351 -20.52 -20.12 -14.33
N GLN A 352 -21.15 -21.24 -14.02
CA GLN A 352 -22.63 -21.33 -13.99
C GLN A 352 -23.19 -20.67 -12.73
N ASN A 353 -22.55 -20.87 -11.57
CA ASN A 353 -23.03 -20.36 -10.29
C ASN A 353 -22.29 -19.07 -9.89
N VAL A 354 -22.94 -17.94 -10.12
CA VAL A 354 -22.39 -16.61 -9.84
C VAL A 354 -22.58 -16.21 -8.36
N SER A 355 -23.35 -16.97 -7.58
CA SER A 355 -23.64 -16.67 -6.18
C SER A 355 -22.39 -16.56 -5.29
N CYS A 356 -21.33 -17.30 -5.62
CA CYS A 356 -20.05 -17.25 -4.91
C CYS A 356 -19.36 -15.88 -5.03
N LEU A 357 -19.67 -15.09 -6.06
CA LEU A 357 -19.10 -13.75 -6.28
C LEU A 357 -20.01 -12.64 -5.72
N LEU A 358 -21.17 -12.98 -5.16
CA LEU A 358 -22.01 -11.98 -4.52
C LEU A 358 -21.37 -11.53 -3.20
N PRO A 359 -21.48 -10.22 -2.87
CA PRO A 359 -21.08 -9.71 -1.57
C PRO A 359 -21.75 -10.45 -0.41
N ALA A 360 -20.99 -10.65 0.67
CA ALA A 360 -21.52 -11.07 1.97
C ALA A 360 -21.48 -9.92 2.97
N SER A 361 -22.30 -9.98 4.02
CA SER A 361 -22.39 -8.91 5.04
C SER A 361 -21.07 -8.62 5.77
N PHE A 362 -20.17 -9.61 5.83
CA PHE A 362 -18.85 -9.54 6.48
C PHE A 362 -17.70 -9.24 5.51
N ASP A 363 -18.00 -8.84 4.28
CA ASP A 363 -16.97 -8.44 3.33
C ASP A 363 -16.53 -7.00 3.60
N GLY A 364 -15.22 -6.79 3.69
CA GLY A 364 -14.63 -5.47 3.78
C GLY A 364 -14.61 -4.74 2.44
N SER A 365 -14.32 -3.44 2.46
CA SER A 365 -14.33 -2.57 1.26
C SER A 365 -13.49 -3.10 0.07
N GLN A 366 -12.34 -3.73 0.33
CA GLN A 366 -11.48 -4.29 -0.72
C GLN A 366 -12.04 -5.60 -1.29
N THR A 367 -12.57 -6.48 -0.45
CA THR A 367 -13.22 -7.74 -0.88
C THR A 367 -14.45 -7.45 -1.73
N LEU A 368 -15.26 -6.47 -1.32
CA LEU A 368 -16.42 -6.00 -2.10
C LEU A 368 -16.02 -5.48 -3.47
N PHE A 369 -15.00 -4.62 -3.53
CA PHE A 369 -14.47 -4.10 -4.78
C PHE A 369 -14.05 -5.22 -5.73
N ARG A 370 -13.24 -6.18 -5.25
CA ARG A 370 -12.75 -7.30 -6.07
C ARG A 370 -13.87 -8.21 -6.55
N LYS A 371 -14.78 -8.63 -5.66
CA LYS A 371 -15.92 -9.49 -6.01
C LYS A 371 -16.83 -8.86 -7.07
N LEU A 372 -17.19 -7.59 -6.86
CA LEU A 372 -18.09 -6.89 -7.77
C LEU A 372 -17.44 -6.60 -9.12
N THR A 373 -16.15 -6.27 -9.15
CA THR A 373 -15.40 -6.10 -10.41
C THR A 373 -15.29 -7.43 -11.17
N LEU A 374 -15.02 -8.53 -10.48
CA LEU A 374 -15.00 -9.87 -11.09
C LEU A 374 -16.39 -10.28 -11.62
N LEU A 375 -17.44 -10.00 -10.85
CA LEU A 375 -18.83 -10.21 -11.24
C LEU A 375 -19.15 -9.48 -12.56
N SER A 376 -18.74 -8.22 -12.67
CA SER A 376 -18.89 -7.43 -13.90
C SER A 376 -18.19 -8.09 -15.09
N CYS A 377 -16.94 -8.53 -14.89
CA CYS A 377 -16.14 -9.19 -15.92
C CYS A 377 -16.77 -10.52 -16.39
N VAL A 378 -17.26 -11.35 -15.46
CA VAL A 378 -17.90 -12.64 -15.79
C VAL A 378 -19.22 -12.44 -16.54
N LEU A 379 -19.93 -11.34 -16.26
CA LEU A 379 -21.23 -11.05 -16.86
C LEU A 379 -21.17 -10.31 -18.21
N LYS A 380 -19.99 -9.88 -18.70
CA LYS A 380 -19.79 -9.10 -19.94
C LYS A 380 -20.64 -9.54 -21.14
N ASN A 381 -20.84 -10.84 -21.33
CA ASN A 381 -21.55 -11.40 -22.48
C ASN A 381 -22.92 -12.01 -22.14
N ARG A 382 -23.43 -11.83 -20.91
CA ARG A 382 -24.70 -12.42 -20.47
C ARG A 382 -25.83 -11.40 -20.50
N LYS A 383 -26.94 -11.75 -21.18
CA LYS A 383 -28.14 -10.91 -21.22
C LYS A 383 -28.77 -10.79 -19.83
N GLY A 384 -29.18 -9.58 -19.44
CA GLY A 384 -29.76 -9.30 -18.12
C GLY A 384 -28.73 -9.11 -17.02
N SER A 385 -27.49 -8.77 -17.38
CA SER A 385 -26.39 -8.54 -16.44
C SER A 385 -26.67 -7.37 -15.48
N SER A 386 -27.33 -6.32 -15.97
CA SER A 386 -27.59 -5.09 -15.22
C SER A 386 -28.39 -5.31 -13.93
N THR A 387 -29.41 -6.18 -13.95
CA THR A 387 -30.26 -6.43 -12.77
C THR A 387 -29.49 -7.12 -11.66
N VAL A 388 -28.63 -8.09 -12.00
CA VAL A 388 -27.80 -8.81 -11.04
C VAL A 388 -26.71 -7.90 -10.47
N LEU A 389 -26.08 -7.08 -11.32
CA LEU A 389 -25.06 -6.12 -10.90
C LEU A 389 -25.64 -5.06 -9.95
N LEU A 390 -26.80 -4.49 -10.27
CA LEU A 390 -27.48 -3.52 -9.39
C LEU A 390 -27.95 -4.15 -8.09
N GLN A 391 -28.49 -5.38 -8.11
CA GLN A 391 -28.86 -6.09 -6.88
C GLN A 391 -27.65 -6.38 -5.99
N ALA A 392 -26.49 -6.69 -6.57
CA ALA A 392 -25.27 -6.95 -5.83
C ALA A 392 -24.75 -5.72 -5.07
N LEU A 393 -25.08 -4.50 -5.52
CA LEU A 393 -24.75 -3.25 -4.82
C LEU A 393 -25.55 -3.05 -3.53
N SER A 394 -26.67 -3.75 -3.33
CA SER A 394 -27.56 -3.52 -2.18
C SER A 394 -26.88 -3.72 -0.82
N ILE A 395 -25.90 -4.62 -0.73
CA ILE A 395 -25.13 -4.85 0.51
C ILE A 395 -24.18 -3.68 0.79
N LEU A 396 -23.52 -3.16 -0.24
CA LEU A 396 -22.65 -1.98 -0.12
C LEU A 396 -23.46 -0.74 0.25
N GLN A 397 -24.63 -0.53 -0.37
CA GLN A 397 -25.53 0.58 -0.03
C GLN A 397 -26.01 0.50 1.43
N LYS A 398 -26.34 -0.70 1.92
CA LYS A 398 -26.67 -0.91 3.34
C LYS A 398 -25.51 -0.57 4.27
N GLN A 399 -24.29 -0.97 3.92
CA GLN A 399 -23.09 -0.66 4.71
C GLN A 399 -22.78 0.84 4.71
N LEU A 400 -22.98 1.52 3.57
CA LEU A 400 -22.78 2.97 3.46
C LEU A 400 -23.76 3.77 4.33
N LYS A 401 -24.99 3.26 4.51
CA LYS A 401 -25.97 3.85 5.44
C LYS A 401 -25.60 3.68 6.91
N SER A 402 -24.85 2.64 7.26
CA SER A 402 -24.40 2.39 8.63
C SER A 402 -23.05 3.03 8.97
N ASP A 403 -22.14 3.15 7.99
CA ASP A 403 -20.78 3.66 8.16
C ASP A 403 -20.42 4.63 7.03
N SER A 404 -20.15 5.88 7.38
CA SER A 404 -19.82 6.96 6.44
C SER A 404 -18.34 6.99 6.02
N SER A 405 -17.69 5.82 5.96
CA SER A 405 -16.26 5.74 5.69
C SER A 405 -15.91 6.15 4.25
N VAL A 406 -14.87 7.00 4.13
CA VAL A 406 -14.31 7.47 2.85
C VAL A 406 -13.90 6.30 1.94
N LYS A 407 -13.45 5.19 2.53
CA LYS A 407 -13.06 3.96 1.82
C LYS A 407 -14.25 3.33 1.10
N LEU A 408 -15.42 3.20 1.75
CA LEU A 408 -16.63 2.66 1.13
C LEU A 408 -17.14 3.55 -0.01
N LYS A 409 -17.12 4.88 0.18
CA LYS A 409 -17.49 5.85 -0.86
C LYS A 409 -16.61 5.73 -2.10
N SER A 410 -15.29 5.65 -1.90
CA SER A 410 -14.34 5.43 -3.00
C SER A 410 -14.53 4.08 -3.68
N THR A 411 -14.81 3.02 -2.91
CA THR A 411 -15.10 1.69 -3.46
C THR A 411 -16.33 1.70 -4.36
N LEU A 412 -17.43 2.34 -3.94
CA LEU A 412 -18.64 2.46 -4.77
C LEU A 412 -18.32 3.12 -6.12
N MET A 413 -17.59 4.25 -6.11
CA MET A 413 -17.19 4.93 -7.35
C MET A 413 -16.39 4.03 -8.30
N LYS A 414 -15.41 3.31 -7.76
CA LYS A 414 -14.56 2.40 -8.54
C LYS A 414 -15.37 1.26 -9.14
N ILE A 415 -16.34 0.72 -8.40
CA ILE A 415 -17.23 -0.35 -8.88
C ILE A 415 -18.12 0.17 -10.01
N LEU A 416 -18.79 1.30 -9.82
CA LEU A 416 -19.67 1.89 -10.84
C LEU A 416 -18.89 2.24 -12.10
N TYR A 417 -17.64 2.70 -11.95
CA TYR A 417 -16.76 2.98 -13.07
C TYR A 417 -16.39 1.71 -13.84
N ALA A 418 -16.04 0.63 -13.13
CA ALA A 418 -15.78 -0.67 -13.75
C ALA A 418 -17.03 -1.21 -14.48
N TYR A 419 -18.21 -1.06 -13.88
CA TYR A 419 -19.48 -1.47 -14.48
C TYR A 419 -19.77 -0.71 -15.77
N LEU A 420 -19.51 0.59 -15.78
CA LEU A 420 -19.70 1.41 -16.97
C LEU A 420 -18.71 1.04 -18.09
N CYS A 421 -17.46 0.75 -17.75
CA CYS A 421 -16.45 0.30 -18.72
C CYS A 421 -16.82 -1.05 -19.34
N ASP A 422 -17.35 -1.97 -18.54
CA ASP A 422 -17.70 -3.32 -18.98
C ASP A 422 -19.06 -3.37 -19.70
N HIS A 423 -20.01 -2.52 -19.32
CA HIS A 423 -21.41 -2.54 -19.79
C HIS A 423 -21.95 -1.13 -20.10
N PRO A 424 -21.40 -0.43 -21.12
CA PRO A 424 -21.73 0.98 -21.37
C PRO A 424 -23.19 1.22 -21.78
N SER A 425 -23.82 0.29 -22.50
CA SER A 425 -25.19 0.45 -22.99
C SER A 425 -26.28 0.04 -22.00
N GLU A 426 -26.02 -0.95 -21.13
CA GLU A 426 -27.06 -1.49 -20.23
C GLU A 426 -27.20 -0.69 -18.93
N ILE A 427 -26.11 -0.10 -18.41
CA ILE A 427 -26.07 0.48 -17.04
C ILE A 427 -25.99 2.02 -17.05
N SER A 428 -25.77 2.65 -18.21
CA SER A 428 -25.65 4.11 -18.33
C SER A 428 -26.88 4.90 -17.85
N GLY A 429 -28.07 4.33 -17.92
CA GLY A 429 -29.29 4.96 -17.42
C GLY A 429 -29.51 4.85 -15.91
N ASP A 430 -28.99 3.78 -15.28
CA ASP A 430 -29.26 3.47 -13.87
C ASP A 430 -28.20 4.05 -12.93
N ILE A 431 -26.94 4.13 -13.36
CA ILE A 431 -25.83 4.72 -12.57
C ILE A 431 -26.15 6.16 -12.14
N PRO A 432 -26.60 7.08 -13.02
CA PRO A 432 -26.96 8.44 -12.61
C PRO A 432 -28.03 8.48 -11.52
N ARG A 433 -29.06 7.62 -11.63
CA ARG A 433 -30.16 7.58 -10.65
C ARG A 433 -29.70 7.12 -9.27
N LEU A 434 -28.84 6.09 -9.25
CA LEU A 434 -28.26 5.58 -8.01
C LEU A 434 -27.37 6.65 -7.36
N LEU A 435 -26.46 7.24 -8.13
CA LEU A 435 -25.55 8.27 -7.62
C LEU A 435 -26.30 9.49 -7.07
N VAL A 436 -27.33 9.97 -7.78
CA VAL A 436 -28.17 11.07 -7.30
C VAL A 436 -28.81 10.71 -5.96
N THR A 437 -29.38 9.51 -5.84
CA THR A 437 -30.00 9.05 -4.59
C THR A 437 -29.00 9.06 -3.44
N GLU A 438 -27.82 8.46 -3.62
CA GLU A 438 -26.77 8.44 -2.59
C GLU A 438 -26.24 9.84 -2.24
N THR A 439 -26.04 10.73 -3.24
CA THR A 439 -25.62 12.12 -2.97
C THR A 439 -26.65 12.96 -2.24
N THR A 440 -27.93 12.65 -2.40
CA THR A 440 -29.01 13.37 -1.73
C THR A 440 -29.18 12.91 -0.29
N GLU A 441 -28.89 11.64 0.00
CA GLU A 441 -28.84 11.11 1.36
C GLU A 441 -27.59 11.62 2.11
N ASP A 442 -26.42 11.68 1.44
CA ASP A 442 -25.17 12.19 2.02
C ASP A 442 -24.46 13.20 1.08
N THR A 443 -24.53 14.48 1.43
CA THR A 443 -23.90 15.57 0.65
C THR A 443 -22.36 15.52 0.63
N LEU A 444 -21.71 14.78 1.54
CA LEU A 444 -20.25 14.56 1.49
C LEU A 444 -19.84 13.63 0.33
N PHE A 445 -20.80 13.05 -0.39
CA PHE A 445 -20.58 12.21 -1.56
C PHE A 445 -20.34 13.02 -2.85
N ILE A 446 -20.59 14.33 -2.81
CA ILE A 446 -20.47 15.24 -3.96
C ILE A 446 -19.05 15.23 -4.58
N PRO A 447 -17.93 15.38 -3.83
CA PRO A 447 -16.59 15.37 -4.43
C PRO A 447 -16.27 14.07 -5.18
N PHE A 448 -16.74 12.94 -4.66
CA PHE A 448 -16.58 11.62 -5.29
C PHE A 448 -17.36 11.53 -6.60
N THR A 449 -18.58 12.05 -6.60
CA THR A 449 -19.48 12.04 -7.75
C THR A 449 -18.98 12.95 -8.88
N LEU A 450 -18.45 14.14 -8.55
CA LEU A 450 -17.85 15.04 -9.52
C LEU A 450 -16.55 14.47 -10.10
N ASN A 451 -15.72 13.85 -9.26
CA ASN A 451 -14.52 13.15 -9.73
C ASN A 451 -14.88 11.98 -10.66
N PHE A 452 -15.91 11.22 -10.31
CA PHE A 452 -16.45 10.16 -11.18
C PHE A 452 -16.90 10.70 -12.53
N ALA A 453 -17.69 11.78 -12.57
CA ALA A 453 -18.14 12.40 -13.82
C ALA A 453 -16.95 12.82 -14.70
N LYS A 454 -15.93 13.47 -14.11
CA LYS A 454 -14.71 13.86 -14.81
C LYS A 454 -13.89 12.67 -15.30
N CYS A 455 -13.80 11.59 -14.51
CA CYS A 455 -13.12 10.37 -14.92
C CYS A 455 -13.81 9.72 -16.12
N VAL A 456 -15.15 9.66 -16.11
CA VAL A 456 -15.94 9.12 -17.22
C VAL A 456 -15.80 9.97 -18.47
N GLU A 457 -15.83 11.29 -18.36
CA GLU A 457 -15.63 12.21 -19.49
C GLU A 457 -14.26 12.01 -20.16
N ASN A 458 -13.20 11.82 -19.37
CA ASN A 458 -11.84 11.61 -19.89
C ASN A 458 -11.65 10.24 -20.57
N THR A 459 -12.39 9.21 -20.13
CA THR A 459 -12.16 7.81 -20.53
C THR A 459 -13.18 7.31 -21.55
N LEU A 460 -14.40 7.82 -21.50
CA LEU A 460 -15.53 7.48 -22.35
C LEU A 460 -16.22 8.78 -22.83
N PRO A 461 -15.61 9.53 -23.78
CA PRO A 461 -16.11 10.84 -24.21
C PRO A 461 -17.49 10.78 -24.90
N GLU A 462 -17.89 9.61 -25.42
CA GLU A 462 -19.20 9.41 -26.06
C GLU A 462 -20.33 9.12 -25.06
N SER A 463 -20.02 9.01 -23.77
CA SER A 463 -20.99 8.65 -22.73
C SER A 463 -21.93 9.81 -22.37
N THR A 464 -23.23 9.55 -22.29
CA THR A 464 -24.24 10.50 -21.79
C THR A 464 -24.35 10.52 -20.26
N VAL A 465 -23.57 9.70 -19.56
CA VAL A 465 -23.63 9.54 -18.09
C VAL A 465 -23.26 10.84 -17.37
N PRO A 466 -22.16 11.55 -17.68
CA PRO A 466 -21.80 12.79 -16.97
C PRO A 466 -22.87 13.87 -17.11
N SER A 467 -23.40 14.08 -18.33
CA SER A 467 -24.42 15.09 -18.59
C SER A 467 -25.77 14.72 -17.96
N SER A 468 -26.16 13.45 -17.99
CA SER A 468 -27.37 12.97 -17.30
C SER A 468 -27.28 13.08 -15.78
N LEU A 469 -26.11 12.78 -15.21
CA LEU A 469 -25.83 12.85 -13.78
C LEU A 469 -25.86 14.30 -13.28
N LEU A 470 -25.12 15.20 -13.94
CA LEU A 470 -25.10 16.63 -13.59
C LEU A 470 -26.50 17.25 -13.70
N ARG A 471 -27.24 16.95 -14.79
CA ARG A 471 -28.63 17.43 -14.95
C ARG A 471 -29.52 16.98 -13.80
N SER A 472 -29.44 15.70 -13.44
CA SER A 472 -30.24 15.13 -12.36
C SER A 472 -29.90 15.77 -11.01
N LEU A 473 -28.61 15.95 -10.70
CA LEU A 473 -28.16 16.61 -9.47
C LEU A 473 -28.64 18.07 -9.39
N VAL A 474 -28.50 18.84 -10.47
CA VAL A 474 -28.97 20.25 -10.52
C VAL A 474 -30.47 20.30 -10.29
N THR A 475 -31.24 19.41 -10.92
CA THR A 475 -32.70 19.37 -10.71
C THR A 475 -33.10 18.98 -9.29
N THR A 476 -32.36 18.08 -8.63
CA THR A 476 -32.70 17.64 -7.27
C THR A 476 -32.30 18.68 -6.23
N PHE A 477 -31.14 19.32 -6.35
CA PHE A 477 -30.73 20.36 -5.39
C PHE A 477 -31.55 21.64 -5.50
N THR A 478 -32.06 21.99 -6.69
CA THR A 478 -32.91 23.18 -6.89
C THR A 478 -34.37 23.00 -6.42
N GLN A 479 -34.76 21.79 -5.99
CA GLN A 479 -36.08 21.54 -5.40
C GLN A 479 -36.19 22.12 -3.97
N PRO A 480 -37.40 22.47 -3.52
CA PRO A 480 -37.62 23.15 -2.24
C PRO A 480 -37.18 22.34 -1.01
N ASP A 481 -37.16 21.01 -1.09
CA ASP A 481 -36.90 20.08 0.03
C ASP A 481 -35.43 19.60 0.10
N SER A 482 -34.47 20.42 -0.37
CA SER A 482 -33.04 20.07 -0.39
C SER A 482 -32.48 19.70 0.99
N THR A 483 -31.72 18.60 1.04
CA THR A 483 -31.05 18.06 2.25
C THR A 483 -29.75 18.78 2.62
N ALA A 484 -29.32 19.76 1.83
CA ALA A 484 -28.05 20.45 2.05
C ALA A 484 -28.07 21.36 3.28
N THR A 485 -27.14 21.13 4.20
CA THR A 485 -26.90 21.97 5.38
C THR A 485 -25.97 23.13 5.02
N LEU A 486 -25.92 24.16 5.88
CA LEU A 486 -25.03 25.30 5.71
C LEU A 486 -23.54 24.89 5.60
N THR A 487 -23.15 23.81 6.30
CA THR A 487 -21.79 23.26 6.26
C THR A 487 -21.43 22.62 4.91
N THR A 488 -22.38 21.95 4.25
CA THR A 488 -22.15 21.23 2.99
C THR A 488 -22.59 22.02 1.76
N PHE A 489 -23.18 23.19 1.95
CA PHE A 489 -23.61 24.10 0.89
C PHE A 489 -22.50 24.44 -0.12
N HIS A 490 -21.25 24.58 0.35
CA HIS A 490 -20.09 24.83 -0.52
C HIS A 490 -19.86 23.72 -1.56
N LEU A 491 -20.24 22.47 -1.24
CA LEU A 491 -20.14 21.32 -2.15
C LEU A 491 -21.22 21.37 -3.23
N VAL A 492 -22.44 21.80 -2.88
CA VAL A 492 -23.54 21.97 -3.84
C VAL A 492 -23.20 23.07 -4.86
N LEU A 493 -22.54 24.15 -4.42
CA LEU A 493 -22.04 25.19 -5.34
C LEU A 493 -21.03 24.63 -6.33
N ASP A 494 -20.16 23.71 -5.90
CA ASP A 494 -19.19 23.06 -6.80
C ASP A 494 -19.91 22.22 -7.89
N VAL A 495 -21.06 21.60 -7.57
CA VAL A 495 -21.90 20.91 -8.58
C VAL A 495 -22.41 21.90 -9.61
N PHE A 496 -22.94 23.06 -9.19
CA PHE A 496 -23.45 24.07 -10.11
C PHE A 496 -22.35 24.65 -11.01
N LEU A 497 -21.17 24.92 -10.44
CA LEU A 497 -20.02 25.42 -11.20
C LEU A 497 -19.59 24.42 -12.28
N VAL A 498 -19.42 23.14 -11.92
CA VAL A 498 -19.06 22.08 -12.88
C VAL A 498 -20.15 21.90 -13.95
N ALA A 499 -21.42 21.97 -13.58
CA ALA A 499 -22.52 21.84 -14.52
C ALA A 499 -22.59 23.00 -15.54
N ILE A 500 -22.27 24.23 -15.13
CA ILE A 500 -22.23 25.41 -16.01
C ILE A 500 -21.06 25.35 -17.01
N GLU A 501 -19.94 24.74 -16.61
CA GLU A 501 -18.77 24.58 -17.47
C GLU A 501 -18.94 23.45 -18.49
N HIS A 502 -19.69 22.40 -18.13
CA HIS A 502 -19.84 21.20 -18.96
C HIS A 502 -20.81 21.39 -20.14
N ASP A 503 -22.06 21.82 -19.91
CA ASP A 503 -23.03 22.06 -21.00
C ASP A 503 -24.07 23.11 -20.60
N LEU A 504 -24.23 24.11 -21.46
CA LEU A 504 -25.15 25.23 -21.28
C LEU A 504 -26.60 24.74 -21.10
N ASN A 505 -26.98 23.60 -21.68
CA ASN A 505 -28.35 23.08 -21.62
C ASN A 505 -28.66 22.30 -20.33
N ILE A 506 -27.68 22.07 -19.46
CA ILE A 506 -27.87 21.30 -18.22
C ILE A 506 -28.51 22.16 -17.13
N CYS A 507 -28.14 23.44 -17.03
CA CYS A 507 -28.54 24.30 -15.93
C CYS A 507 -29.74 25.19 -16.28
N GLN A 508 -30.63 25.41 -15.31
CA GLN A 508 -31.65 26.47 -15.35
C GLN A 508 -31.20 27.61 -14.42
N PRO A 509 -30.62 28.70 -14.95
CA PRO A 509 -30.05 29.79 -14.14
C PRO A 509 -31.02 30.37 -13.11
N LYS A 510 -32.30 30.52 -13.49
CA LYS A 510 -33.36 31.01 -12.59
C LYS A 510 -33.60 30.10 -11.38
N ALA A 511 -33.57 28.77 -11.58
CA ALA A 511 -33.76 27.81 -10.50
C ALA A 511 -32.58 27.83 -9.50
N ILE A 512 -31.35 27.93 -10.02
CA ILE A 512 -30.14 28.06 -9.20
C ILE A 512 -30.19 29.36 -8.40
N LEU A 513 -30.53 30.50 -9.02
CA LEU A 513 -30.60 31.78 -8.32
C LEU A 513 -31.69 31.80 -7.25
N ASN A 514 -32.86 31.23 -7.52
CA ASN A 514 -33.91 31.08 -6.51
C ASN A 514 -33.47 30.19 -5.33
N TYR A 515 -32.71 29.13 -5.60
CA TYR A 515 -32.10 28.31 -4.56
C TYR A 515 -31.10 29.11 -3.72
N LEU A 516 -30.19 29.86 -4.34
CA LEU A 516 -29.25 30.72 -3.62
C LEU A 516 -29.97 31.77 -2.75
N MET A 517 -31.02 32.40 -3.29
CA MET A 517 -31.82 33.38 -2.56
C MET A 517 -32.44 32.78 -1.29
N LYS A 518 -32.88 31.52 -1.31
CA LYS A 518 -33.40 30.84 -0.10
C LYS A 518 -32.36 30.79 1.02
N TYR A 519 -31.08 30.57 0.70
CA TYR A 519 -30.01 30.46 1.69
C TYR A 519 -29.44 31.83 2.10
N VAL A 520 -29.40 32.79 1.18
CA VAL A 520 -28.84 34.13 1.40
C VAL A 520 -29.84 35.06 2.09
N VAL A 521 -31.15 34.89 1.90
CA VAL A 521 -32.20 35.70 2.55
C VAL A 521 -32.40 35.35 4.03
N CYS A 522 -31.97 34.17 4.50
CA CYS A 522 -31.95 33.89 5.94
C CYS A 522 -30.89 34.78 6.61
N GLU A 523 -31.32 35.78 7.39
CA GLU A 523 -30.46 36.79 8.04
C GLU A 523 -29.34 36.17 8.90
N ASP A 524 -29.60 35.03 9.56
CA ASP A 524 -28.59 34.31 10.36
C ASP A 524 -27.43 33.74 9.53
N VAL A 525 -27.65 33.49 8.22
CA VAL A 525 -26.68 32.83 7.33
C VAL A 525 -25.69 33.85 6.76
N CYS A 526 -26.16 35.04 6.36
CA CYS A 526 -25.29 36.07 5.76
C CYS A 526 -24.18 36.55 6.70
N GLY A 527 -24.47 36.71 8.00
CA GLY A 527 -23.46 37.05 9.01
C GLY A 527 -22.48 35.92 9.32
N LEU A 528 -22.80 34.68 8.95
CA LEU A 528 -21.97 33.48 9.12
C LEU A 528 -21.30 33.01 7.82
N LEU A 529 -21.52 33.71 6.69
CA LEU A 529 -20.88 33.36 5.41
C LEU A 529 -19.38 33.63 5.51
N SER A 530 -18.58 32.56 5.41
CA SER A 530 -17.13 32.72 5.26
C SER A 530 -16.79 33.44 3.96
N TRP A 531 -15.71 34.22 3.97
CA TRP A 531 -15.19 34.92 2.78
C TRP A 531 -15.08 34.00 1.55
N SER A 532 -14.62 32.76 1.75
CA SER A 532 -14.49 31.76 0.70
C SER A 532 -15.83 31.33 0.08
N LEU A 533 -16.88 31.21 0.89
CA LEU A 533 -18.21 30.84 0.41
C LEU A 533 -18.87 31.99 -0.35
N GLY A 534 -18.75 33.23 0.16
CA GLY A 534 -19.20 34.43 -0.53
C GLY A 534 -18.54 34.60 -1.89
N HIS A 535 -17.22 34.34 -1.96
CA HIS A 535 -16.49 34.35 -3.22
C HIS A 535 -17.00 33.31 -4.22
N LYS A 536 -17.28 32.07 -3.78
CA LYS A 536 -17.85 31.02 -4.64
C LYS A 536 -19.22 31.42 -5.21
N ILE A 537 -20.09 32.05 -4.42
CA ILE A 537 -21.39 32.53 -4.89
C ILE A 537 -21.22 33.63 -5.95
N LEU A 538 -20.36 34.62 -5.69
CA LEU A 538 -20.09 35.69 -6.66
C LEU A 538 -19.44 35.16 -7.94
N PHE A 539 -18.56 34.15 -7.83
CA PHE A 539 -17.97 33.48 -8.99
C PHE A 539 -19.02 32.72 -9.81
N LEU A 540 -19.98 32.06 -9.15
CA LEU A 540 -21.13 31.44 -9.80
C LEU A 540 -21.99 32.47 -10.55
N CYS A 541 -22.27 33.62 -9.94
CA CYS A 541 -22.96 34.74 -10.60
C CYS A 541 -22.20 35.23 -11.84
N TYR A 542 -20.87 35.39 -11.74
CA TYR A 542 -20.01 35.75 -12.86
C TYR A 542 -20.08 34.73 -14.01
N LYS A 543 -20.00 33.43 -13.70
CA LYS A 543 -20.10 32.36 -14.69
C LYS A 543 -21.48 32.33 -15.36
N LEU A 544 -22.56 32.55 -14.60
CA LEU A 544 -23.91 32.68 -15.16
C LEU A 544 -24.01 33.88 -16.12
N MET A 545 -23.53 35.06 -15.73
CA MET A 545 -23.53 36.26 -16.59
C MET A 545 -22.69 36.07 -17.87
N SER A 546 -21.60 35.34 -17.79
CA SER A 546 -20.69 35.11 -18.94
C SER A 546 -21.28 34.11 -19.94
N ASN A 547 -21.91 33.04 -19.43
CA ASN A 547 -22.31 31.89 -20.25
C ASN A 547 -23.76 31.99 -20.77
N TYR A 548 -24.70 32.56 -19.99
CA TYR A 548 -26.14 32.52 -20.28
C TYR A 548 -26.72 33.85 -20.75
N ASP A 549 -27.96 33.85 -21.28
CA ASP A 549 -28.66 35.09 -21.60
C ASP A 549 -29.27 35.71 -20.32
N THR A 550 -28.67 36.80 -19.83
CA THR A 550 -29.08 37.47 -18.60
C THR A 550 -30.50 38.04 -18.61
N VAL A 551 -31.16 38.12 -19.78
CA VAL A 551 -32.53 38.65 -19.87
C VAL A 551 -33.54 37.77 -19.12
N GLU A 552 -33.34 36.44 -19.10
CA GLU A 552 -34.32 35.50 -18.54
C GLU A 552 -34.33 35.43 -17.00
N TYR A 553 -33.25 35.86 -16.35
CA TYR A 553 -33.05 35.78 -14.90
C TYR A 553 -32.49 37.09 -14.30
N PHE A 554 -32.67 38.20 -15.03
CA PHE A 554 -32.12 39.52 -14.67
C PHE A 554 -32.53 39.95 -13.25
N TYR A 555 -33.81 39.79 -12.91
CA TYR A 555 -34.36 40.22 -11.62
C TYR A 555 -33.79 39.40 -10.47
N GLU A 556 -33.80 38.08 -10.59
CA GLU A 556 -33.30 37.16 -9.56
C GLU A 556 -31.81 37.39 -9.26
N LEU A 557 -31.01 37.67 -10.29
CA LEU A 557 -29.59 37.97 -10.13
C LEU A 557 -29.36 39.35 -9.49
N CYS A 558 -30.14 40.37 -9.87
CA CYS A 558 -30.04 41.69 -9.26
C CYS A 558 -30.39 41.66 -7.77
N GLU A 559 -31.46 40.97 -7.40
CA GLU A 559 -31.88 40.84 -6.01
C GLU A 559 -30.82 40.11 -5.16
N LEU A 560 -30.25 39.01 -5.67
CA LEU A 560 -29.16 38.31 -4.98
C LEU A 560 -27.95 39.21 -4.72
N LEU A 561 -27.52 39.98 -5.74
CA LEU A 561 -26.40 40.91 -5.60
C LEU A 561 -26.70 42.03 -4.62
N LYS A 562 -27.92 42.59 -4.62
CA LYS A 562 -28.32 43.62 -3.65
C LYS A 562 -28.37 43.11 -2.21
N VAL A 563 -28.86 41.89 -2.00
CA VAL A 563 -28.85 41.25 -0.68
C VAL A 563 -27.41 41.04 -0.22
N PHE A 564 -26.51 40.59 -1.10
CA PHE A 564 -25.08 40.53 -0.82
C PHE A 564 -24.51 41.90 -0.43
N ILE A 565 -24.81 42.96 -1.20
CA ILE A 565 -24.34 44.33 -0.93
C ILE A 565 -24.84 44.85 0.43
N SER A 566 -26.05 44.48 0.82
CA SER A 566 -26.67 44.97 2.07
C SER A 566 -26.17 44.22 3.31
N ASN A 567 -25.78 42.95 3.15
CA ASN A 567 -25.53 42.04 4.27
C ASN A 567 -24.06 41.58 4.41
N SER A 568 -23.17 41.87 3.45
CA SER A 568 -21.76 41.48 3.54
C SER A 568 -20.94 42.48 4.36
N GLU A 569 -20.25 42.01 5.40
CA GLU A 569 -19.30 42.83 6.18
C GLU A 569 -17.94 43.01 5.47
N ASP A 570 -17.60 42.11 4.55
CA ASP A 570 -16.30 42.10 3.86
C ASP A 570 -16.27 43.05 2.66
N VAL A 571 -15.27 43.93 2.62
CA VAL A 571 -15.10 44.98 1.60
C VAL A 571 -14.85 44.38 0.21
N ASP A 572 -14.10 43.28 0.10
CA ASP A 572 -13.79 42.66 -1.20
C ASP A 572 -15.05 42.04 -1.84
N LEU A 573 -15.90 41.41 -1.03
CA LEU A 573 -17.16 40.84 -1.50
C LEU A 573 -18.14 41.95 -1.90
N LEU A 574 -18.19 43.02 -1.11
CA LEU A 574 -19.02 44.21 -1.37
C LEU A 574 -18.65 44.87 -2.71
N ASP A 575 -17.36 45.13 -2.93
CA ASP A 575 -16.87 45.78 -4.14
C ASP A 575 -17.14 44.94 -5.40
N ARG A 576 -16.93 43.63 -5.33
CA ARG A 576 -17.23 42.71 -6.45
C ARG A 576 -18.72 42.62 -6.72
N ALA A 577 -19.55 42.55 -5.69
CA ALA A 577 -21.01 42.54 -5.84
C ALA A 577 -21.52 43.85 -6.46
N ASN A 578 -21.01 45.00 -6.01
CA ASN A 578 -21.30 46.32 -6.57
C ASN A 578 -20.86 46.44 -8.04
N MET A 579 -19.68 45.92 -8.37
CA MET A 579 -19.18 45.90 -9.74
C MET A 579 -20.08 45.05 -10.64
N TYR A 580 -20.40 43.81 -10.23
CA TYR A 580 -21.29 42.92 -10.98
C TYR A 580 -22.69 43.50 -11.15
N HIS A 581 -23.26 44.10 -10.11
CA HIS A 581 -24.56 44.76 -10.17
C HIS A 581 -24.52 45.95 -11.14
N SER A 582 -23.47 46.78 -11.08
CA SER A 582 -23.31 47.93 -11.97
C SER A 582 -23.14 47.52 -13.43
N LEU A 583 -22.36 46.47 -13.70
CA LEU A 583 -22.19 45.92 -15.06
C LEU A 583 -23.50 45.36 -15.61
N LEU A 584 -24.26 44.63 -14.78
CA LEU A 584 -25.54 44.04 -15.16
C LEU A 584 -26.59 45.11 -15.52
N VAL A 585 -26.65 46.23 -14.78
CA VAL A 585 -27.62 47.31 -15.01
C VAL A 585 -27.21 48.26 -16.14
N SER A 586 -25.91 48.46 -16.36
CA SER A 586 -25.41 49.49 -17.30
C SER A 586 -25.08 48.97 -18.70
N LEU A 587 -24.84 47.67 -18.87
CA LEU A 587 -24.40 47.09 -20.14
C LEU A 587 -25.49 46.22 -20.80
N SER A 588 -25.51 46.20 -22.14
CA SER A 588 -26.29 45.21 -22.86
C SER A 588 -25.64 43.83 -22.77
N ASN A 589 -26.42 42.75 -22.80
CA ASN A 589 -25.92 41.38 -22.66
C ASN A 589 -24.72 41.07 -23.59
N LYS A 590 -24.79 41.51 -24.86
CA LYS A 590 -23.67 41.35 -25.82
C LYS A 590 -22.38 42.03 -25.36
N LYS A 591 -22.47 43.24 -24.78
CA LYS A 591 -21.32 43.98 -24.24
C LYS A 591 -20.83 43.40 -22.92
N LEU A 592 -21.75 42.93 -22.08
CA LEU A 592 -21.46 42.25 -20.82
C LEU A 592 -20.59 41.01 -21.08
N LYS A 593 -21.02 40.12 -21.99
CA LYS A 593 -20.24 38.92 -22.36
C LYS A 593 -18.87 39.27 -22.94
N GLN A 594 -18.78 40.29 -23.79
CA GLN A 594 -17.49 40.74 -24.34
C GLN A 594 -16.52 41.24 -23.26
N MET A 595 -17.01 41.95 -22.24
CA MET A 595 -16.19 42.45 -21.15
C MET A 595 -15.80 41.36 -20.15
N LEU A 596 -16.69 40.40 -19.90
CA LEU A 596 -16.44 39.31 -18.95
C LEU A 596 -15.57 38.17 -19.53
N VAL A 597 -15.64 37.91 -20.85
CA VAL A 597 -14.94 36.79 -21.51
C VAL A 597 -13.52 37.16 -21.98
N THR A 598 -13.13 38.44 -21.97
CA THR A 598 -11.82 38.86 -22.53
C THR A 598 -10.79 39.22 -21.44
N PRO A 599 -9.81 38.34 -21.14
CA PRO A 599 -8.55 38.72 -20.51
C PRO A 599 -7.36 38.62 -21.50
N LYS A 600 -7.62 38.68 -22.82
CA LYS A 600 -6.59 38.58 -23.88
C LYS A 600 -6.72 39.73 -24.89
N GLN A 601 -6.53 40.97 -24.46
CA GLN A 601 -6.13 42.04 -25.39
C GLN A 601 -4.63 42.26 -25.27
N ASN A 602 -3.93 41.90 -26.34
CA ASN A 602 -2.54 42.29 -26.59
C ASN A 602 -2.39 43.80 -26.37
N LEU A 603 -1.36 44.20 -25.62
CA LEU A 603 -0.96 45.54 -25.18
C LEU A 603 -0.65 46.58 -26.29
N THR A 604 -1.33 46.57 -27.44
CA THR A 604 -1.00 47.49 -28.56
C THR A 604 -2.19 48.30 -29.09
N GLY A 605 -3.08 48.71 -28.17
CA GLY A 605 -4.22 49.55 -28.52
C GLY A 605 -4.73 50.43 -27.38
N VAL A 606 -3.84 51.15 -26.69
CA VAL A 606 -4.24 52.17 -25.70
C VAL A 606 -3.47 53.47 -25.98
N MET A 607 -3.96 54.24 -26.95
CA MET A 607 -3.72 55.68 -27.05
C MET A 607 -5.03 56.38 -27.39
N SER A 608 -6.07 56.17 -26.57
CA SER A 608 -7.26 57.04 -26.52
C SER A 608 -8.32 56.45 -25.56
N SER A 609 -8.11 56.63 -24.26
CA SER A 609 -9.19 56.86 -23.26
C SER A 609 -8.60 56.63 -21.87
N GLU A 610 -8.38 57.72 -21.15
CA GLU A 610 -8.23 57.71 -19.69
C GLU A 610 -9.51 57.10 -19.10
N ASN A 611 -9.42 55.84 -18.65
CA ASN A 611 -10.29 55.12 -17.68
C ASN A 611 -10.09 53.60 -17.78
N THR A 612 -8.85 53.13 -17.87
CA THR A 612 -8.55 51.72 -17.61
C THR A 612 -8.62 51.48 -16.10
N PHE A 613 -9.65 50.73 -15.68
CA PHE A 613 -9.75 50.13 -14.35
C PHE A 613 -8.53 49.23 -14.12
N HIS A 614 -7.47 49.79 -13.53
CA HIS A 614 -6.45 49.01 -12.86
C HIS A 614 -7.04 48.59 -11.51
N SER A 615 -7.72 47.45 -11.48
CA SER A 615 -7.95 46.72 -10.23
C SER A 615 -6.58 46.40 -9.63
N THR A 616 -6.19 47.09 -8.56
CA THR A 616 -4.97 46.86 -7.78
C THR A 616 -5.03 45.58 -6.94
N SER A 617 -5.68 44.55 -7.47
CA SER A 617 -5.63 43.15 -7.02
C SER A 617 -6.05 42.28 -8.19
N SER A 618 -5.21 42.24 -9.24
CA SER A 618 -5.39 41.30 -10.34
C SER A 618 -5.16 39.88 -9.83
N PHE A 619 -6.20 39.26 -9.30
CA PHE A 619 -6.27 37.83 -9.07
C PHE A 619 -6.24 37.14 -10.44
N CYS A 620 -5.06 36.71 -10.87
CA CYS A 620 -4.94 35.79 -11.98
C CYS A 620 -5.23 34.38 -11.46
N ASN A 621 -6.42 33.85 -11.76
CA ASN A 621 -6.61 32.41 -11.72
C ASN A 621 -5.72 31.81 -12.80
N LEU A 622 -4.73 31.05 -12.35
CA LEU A 622 -3.80 30.36 -13.23
C LEU A 622 -4.44 29.03 -13.62
N ASP A 623 -4.59 28.79 -14.92
CA ASP A 623 -5.17 27.55 -15.46
C ASP A 623 -4.32 26.31 -15.08
N GLU A 624 -3.05 26.52 -14.72
CA GLU A 624 -2.12 25.49 -14.27
C GLU A 624 -1.33 25.98 -13.03
N PRO A 625 -0.93 25.08 -12.12
CA PRO A 625 -0.14 25.44 -10.95
C PRO A 625 1.21 26.03 -11.37
N VAL A 626 1.51 27.25 -10.90
CA VAL A 626 2.79 27.95 -11.17
C VAL A 626 3.91 27.49 -10.23
N LEU A 627 3.53 27.06 -9.03
CA LEU A 627 4.44 26.58 -8.00
C LEU A 627 4.09 25.12 -7.69
N GLN A 628 5.12 24.27 -7.67
CA GLN A 628 5.00 22.89 -7.27
C GLN A 628 5.69 22.71 -5.93
N LEU A 629 4.91 22.40 -4.90
CA LEU A 629 5.42 21.96 -3.61
C LEU A 629 5.53 20.44 -3.64
N THR A 630 6.75 19.93 -3.74
CA THR A 630 7.02 18.51 -3.58
C THR A 630 7.41 18.25 -2.14
N LYS A 631 6.88 17.16 -1.55
CA LYS A 631 7.39 16.71 -0.25
C LYS A 631 8.86 16.40 -0.44
N GLU A 632 9.72 16.96 0.40
CA GLU A 632 11.12 16.55 0.39
C GLU A 632 11.15 15.09 0.85
N ILE A 633 11.46 14.20 -0.09
CA ILE A 633 11.64 12.78 0.20
C ILE A 633 12.96 12.70 0.96
N VAL A 634 12.90 12.87 2.27
CA VAL A 634 13.85 12.19 3.13
C VAL A 634 13.59 10.71 2.84
N ASN A 635 14.58 10.01 2.26
CA ASN A 635 14.55 8.56 2.07
C ASN A 635 14.38 7.88 3.43
N ILE A 636 13.15 7.82 3.89
CA ILE A 636 12.69 6.95 4.94
C ILE A 636 11.75 6.01 4.20
N HIS A 637 12.26 4.81 3.91
CA HIS A 637 11.49 3.70 3.39
C HIS A 637 10.12 3.65 4.09
N PRO A 638 9.00 3.64 3.35
CA PRO A 638 7.70 3.47 3.96
C PRO A 638 7.62 2.04 4.50
N LYS A 639 7.82 1.88 5.81
CA LYS A 639 7.34 0.71 6.52
C LYS A 639 5.82 0.74 6.51
N GLU A 640 5.22 -0.17 5.79
CA GLU A 640 3.87 -0.63 6.09
C GLU A 640 3.89 -1.28 7.47
N ASN A 641 3.56 -0.50 8.50
CA ASN A 641 3.07 -1.09 9.75
C ASN A 641 1.62 -1.47 9.51
N SER A 642 1.38 -2.71 9.08
CA SER A 642 0.12 -3.39 9.31
C SER A 642 -0.07 -3.50 10.82
N THR A 643 -0.80 -2.58 11.42
CA THR A 643 -1.35 -2.79 12.76
C THR A 643 -2.37 -3.90 12.65
N VAL A 644 -1.95 -5.12 13.02
CA VAL A 644 -2.87 -6.18 13.40
C VAL A 644 -3.64 -5.67 14.61
N GLU A 645 -4.94 -5.47 14.47
CA GLU A 645 -5.85 -5.29 15.61
C GLU A 645 -5.83 -6.60 16.41
N ILE A 646 -4.96 -6.67 17.40
CA ILE A 646 -5.08 -7.65 18.48
C ILE A 646 -6.08 -7.04 19.46
N ILE A 647 -7.29 -7.58 19.45
CA ILE A 647 -8.29 -7.33 20.50
C ILE A 647 -7.76 -8.00 21.77
N GLN A 648 -7.23 -7.20 22.69
CA GLN A 648 -7.06 -7.58 24.09
C GLN A 648 -7.62 -6.45 24.95
N ASP A 649 -8.44 -6.81 25.94
CA ASP A 649 -9.01 -5.89 26.93
C ASP A 649 -7.89 -5.17 27.70
N ILE A 650 -7.69 -3.89 27.40
CA ILE A 650 -6.69 -3.06 28.07
C ILE A 650 -7.31 -2.50 29.37
N PRO A 651 -6.67 -2.65 30.54
CA PRO A 651 -7.14 -2.06 31.79
C PRO A 651 -7.23 -0.52 31.75
N ASP A 652 -8.28 0.06 32.33
CA ASP A 652 -8.58 1.51 32.36
C ASP A 652 -7.41 2.40 32.83
N ASP A 653 -6.50 1.86 33.63
CA ASP A 653 -5.36 2.58 34.18
C ASP A 653 -4.29 2.88 33.12
N VAL A 654 -4.15 1.99 32.12
CA VAL A 654 -3.24 2.16 30.98
C VAL A 654 -3.81 3.19 30.00
N ILE A 655 -5.13 3.22 29.82
CA ILE A 655 -5.82 4.23 29.02
C ILE A 655 -5.61 5.62 29.62
N LYS A 656 -5.70 5.77 30.95
CA LYS A 656 -5.42 7.06 31.62
C LYS A 656 -3.97 7.51 31.49
N LEU A 657 -3.01 6.58 31.55
CA LEU A 657 -1.59 6.89 31.36
C LEU A 657 -1.29 7.28 29.91
N HIS A 658 -1.90 6.59 28.94
CA HIS A 658 -1.80 6.86 27.52
C HIS A 658 -2.46 8.20 27.14
N MET A 659 -3.62 8.53 27.73
CA MET A 659 -4.29 9.83 27.55
C MET A 659 -3.46 11.00 28.11
N ARG A 660 -2.72 10.79 29.21
CA ARG A 660 -1.74 11.77 29.72
C ARG A 660 -0.52 11.93 28.82
N HIS A 661 -0.08 10.87 28.15
CA HIS A 661 0.98 10.95 27.15
C HIS A 661 0.50 11.64 25.86
N LEU A 662 -0.73 11.38 25.42
CA LEU A 662 -1.32 11.98 24.23
C LEU A 662 -1.59 13.48 24.39
N SER A 663 -1.95 13.96 25.59
CA SER A 663 -2.10 15.40 25.84
C SER A 663 -0.76 16.16 25.78
N PHE A 664 0.37 15.48 26.00
CA PHE A 664 1.71 16.05 25.83
C PHE A 664 2.15 16.05 24.35
N VAL A 665 1.79 15.02 23.58
CA VAL A 665 2.13 14.90 22.13
C VAL A 665 1.32 15.88 21.28
N ALA A 666 0.10 16.22 21.68
CA ALA A 666 -0.78 17.16 20.96
C ALA A 666 -0.27 18.62 20.91
N GLN A 667 0.82 18.96 21.61
CA GLN A 667 1.44 20.29 21.57
C GLN A 667 2.68 20.40 20.68
N LYS A 668 3.17 19.30 20.08
CA LYS A 668 4.29 19.37 19.13
C LYS A 668 3.78 19.63 17.72
N SER A 669 4.25 20.69 17.07
CA SER A 669 4.03 20.94 15.65
C SER A 669 4.65 19.81 14.83
N LEU A 670 3.88 19.25 13.90
CA LEU A 670 4.42 18.36 12.88
C LEU A 670 5.05 19.24 11.80
N ILE A 671 6.38 19.25 11.71
CA ILE A 671 7.11 20.00 10.69
C ILE A 671 7.27 19.12 9.46
N ILE A 672 6.60 19.47 8.35
CA ILE A 672 6.77 18.82 7.05
C ILE A 672 7.69 19.68 6.21
N LYS A 673 8.83 19.13 5.79
CA LYS A 673 9.73 19.81 4.84
C LYS A 673 9.21 19.66 3.42
N GLY A 674 8.93 20.80 2.77
CA GLY A 674 8.53 20.87 1.37
C GLY A 674 9.62 21.55 0.55
N ARG A 675 9.85 21.04 -0.67
CA ARG A 675 10.65 21.70 -1.69
C ARG A 675 9.72 22.44 -2.65
N LEU A 676 9.89 23.75 -2.75
CA LEU A 676 9.12 24.62 -3.64
C LEU A 676 9.88 24.89 -4.94
N GLU A 677 9.33 24.43 -6.06
CA GLU A 677 9.90 24.59 -7.40
C GLU A 677 8.94 25.38 -8.32
N THR A 678 9.47 26.12 -9.28
CA THR A 678 8.65 26.78 -10.32
C THR A 678 8.35 25.81 -11.45
N THR A 679 7.12 25.84 -11.96
CA THR A 679 6.79 25.09 -13.18
C THR A 679 7.38 25.80 -14.40
N PRO A 680 7.76 25.06 -15.46
CA PRO A 680 8.50 25.60 -16.61
C PRO A 680 7.74 26.67 -17.41
N LYS A 681 6.44 26.85 -17.17
CA LYS A 681 5.59 27.83 -17.86
C LYS A 681 5.48 29.19 -17.14
N PHE A 682 6.12 29.38 -15.98
CA PHE A 682 6.15 30.70 -15.32
C PHE A 682 7.01 31.68 -16.12
N ALA A 683 6.39 32.59 -16.86
CA ALA A 683 7.06 33.47 -17.84
C ALA A 683 7.59 34.80 -17.28
N SER A 684 7.48 35.06 -15.97
CA SER A 684 8.03 36.29 -15.39
C SER A 684 9.56 36.21 -15.25
N LYS A 685 10.26 37.26 -15.68
CA LYS A 685 11.71 37.45 -15.48
C LYS A 685 12.04 38.15 -14.16
N ASP A 686 11.04 38.68 -13.47
CA ASP A 686 11.22 39.50 -12.28
C ASP A 686 11.16 38.62 -11.01
N PRO A 687 12.07 38.83 -10.03
CA PRO A 687 12.06 38.08 -8.78
C PRO A 687 10.80 38.41 -7.97
N ILE A 688 10.22 37.39 -7.32
CA ILE A 688 9.06 37.59 -6.46
C ILE A 688 9.55 38.14 -5.11
N GLU A 689 9.20 39.39 -4.81
CA GLU A 689 9.63 40.09 -3.59
C GLU A 689 9.00 39.54 -2.31
N ALA A 690 7.82 38.95 -2.38
CA ALA A 690 7.22 38.26 -1.24
C ALA A 690 6.20 37.22 -1.73
N LEU A 691 6.21 36.05 -1.12
CA LEU A 691 5.29 34.95 -1.42
C LEU A 691 4.70 34.44 -0.11
N ALA A 692 3.37 34.50 0.02
CA ALA A 692 2.62 33.95 1.13
C ALA A 692 1.82 32.73 0.65
N ILE A 693 2.02 31.57 1.28
CA ILE A 693 1.32 30.33 0.94
C ILE A 693 0.32 30.01 2.05
N PHE A 694 -0.96 29.99 1.72
CA PHE A 694 -2.04 29.64 2.63
C PHE A 694 -2.53 28.22 2.34
N PHE A 695 -2.71 27.43 3.40
CA PHE A 695 -3.19 26.05 3.28
C PHE A 695 -4.65 25.94 3.72
N THR A 696 -5.45 25.24 2.93
CA THR A 696 -6.75 24.74 3.37
C THR A 696 -6.57 23.38 4.04
N ALA A 697 -6.64 23.34 5.37
CA ALA A 697 -6.50 22.13 6.15
C ALA A 697 -7.81 21.29 6.11
N PRO A 698 -7.75 19.95 6.02
CA PRO A 698 -8.91 19.08 6.26
C PRO A 698 -9.43 19.24 7.71
N GLU A 699 -10.71 18.96 7.96
CA GLU A 699 -11.35 19.07 9.31
C GLU A 699 -10.61 18.31 10.44
N SER A 700 -9.78 17.32 10.09
CA SER A 700 -8.97 16.54 11.02
C SER A 700 -7.69 17.25 11.50
N TRP A 701 -7.27 18.31 10.83
CA TRP A 701 -6.09 19.09 11.13
C TRP A 701 -6.51 20.45 11.73
N GLY A 702 -5.70 20.95 12.67
CA GLY A 702 -5.85 22.29 13.21
C GLY A 702 -5.37 23.35 12.22
N ARG A 703 -5.03 24.53 12.75
CA ARG A 703 -4.49 25.65 11.95
C ARG A 703 -3.13 25.25 11.35
N ILE A 704 -2.93 25.48 10.05
CA ILE A 704 -1.61 25.44 9.42
C ILE A 704 -1.17 26.89 9.27
N GLU A 705 0.03 27.23 9.75
CA GLU A 705 0.52 28.60 9.61
C GLU A 705 0.88 28.91 8.15
N PRO A 706 0.56 30.13 7.65
CA PRO A 706 0.93 30.52 6.31
C PRO A 706 2.45 30.63 6.19
N ILE A 707 3.01 30.09 5.10
CA ILE A 707 4.44 30.18 4.85
C ILE A 707 4.74 31.51 4.18
N MET A 708 5.62 32.29 4.79
CA MET A 708 6.06 33.59 4.29
C MET A 708 7.48 33.48 3.73
N ILE A 709 7.65 33.69 2.42
CA ILE A 709 8.94 33.68 1.74
C ILE A 709 9.21 35.10 1.24
N GLY A 710 10.17 35.78 1.85
CA GLY A 710 10.48 37.19 1.57
C GLY A 710 11.35 37.44 0.33
N HIS A 711 11.83 36.40 -0.37
CA HIS A 711 12.47 36.56 -1.68
C HIS A 711 12.52 35.22 -2.40
N TYR A 712 11.77 35.07 -3.49
CA TYR A 712 11.72 33.81 -4.24
C TYR A 712 12.33 33.96 -5.63
N VAL A 713 13.34 33.14 -5.92
CA VAL A 713 14.12 33.15 -7.16
C VAL A 713 13.82 31.88 -7.96
N LYS A 714 13.38 32.07 -9.21
CA LYS A 714 12.87 31.03 -10.11
C LYS A 714 13.76 29.79 -10.28
N ASP A 715 15.09 29.97 -10.27
CA ASP A 715 16.07 28.91 -10.59
C ASP A 715 16.71 28.24 -9.36
N LYS A 716 16.23 28.53 -8.14
CA LYS A 716 16.71 27.88 -6.91
C LYS A 716 15.55 27.24 -6.15
N PRO A 717 15.55 25.91 -5.91
CA PRO A 717 14.55 25.28 -5.07
C PRO A 717 14.62 25.87 -3.65
N CYS A 718 13.49 26.34 -3.14
CA CYS A 718 13.39 26.86 -1.78
C CYS A 718 12.84 25.75 -0.87
N ILE A 719 13.55 25.45 0.22
CA ILE A 719 13.08 24.51 1.23
C ILE A 719 12.24 25.29 2.24
N VAL A 720 11.02 24.83 2.48
CA VAL A 720 10.08 25.45 3.41
C VAL A 720 9.61 24.44 4.44
N ASP A 721 9.59 24.86 5.70
CA ASP A 721 9.08 24.09 6.82
C ASP A 721 7.58 24.41 6.99
N ILE A 722 6.72 23.40 6.82
CA ILE A 722 5.27 23.52 7.00
C ILE A 722 4.95 23.03 8.42
N GLU A 723 4.58 23.95 9.30
CA GLU A 723 4.15 23.60 10.65
C GLU A 723 2.65 23.28 10.71
N CYS A 724 2.35 22.03 11.06
CA CYS A 724 0.99 21.54 11.17
C CYS A 724 0.63 21.21 12.63
N PHE A 725 -0.52 21.70 13.09
CA PHE A 725 -1.08 21.38 14.41
C PHE A 725 -2.27 20.43 14.25
N LEU A 726 -2.42 19.44 15.13
CA LEU A 726 -3.60 18.55 15.14
C LEU A 726 -4.67 19.10 16.08
N TYR A 727 -5.94 19.09 15.64
CA TYR A 727 -7.07 19.54 16.47
C TYR A 727 -7.47 18.49 17.53
N LYS A 728 -7.13 17.21 17.30
CA LYS A 728 -7.37 16.08 18.22
C LYS A 728 -6.15 15.15 18.21
N PRO A 729 -5.77 14.54 19.35
CA PRO A 729 -4.71 13.54 19.37
C PRO A 729 -5.09 12.34 18.48
N TYR A 730 -4.15 11.93 17.64
CA TYR A 730 -4.26 10.71 16.85
C TYR A 730 -4.01 9.50 17.76
N PRO A 731 -4.81 8.41 17.70
CA PRO A 731 -6.03 8.23 16.91
C PRO A 731 -7.30 8.43 17.75
N ALA A 732 -8.14 9.39 17.36
CA ALA A 732 -9.58 9.30 17.65
C ALA A 732 -10.15 8.35 16.57
N VAL A 733 -10.64 7.15 16.85
CA VAL A 733 -11.62 6.74 17.85
C VAL A 733 -11.36 5.28 18.25
N VAL A 734 -11.16 5.00 19.54
CA VAL A 734 -11.65 3.75 20.15
C VAL A 734 -13.06 4.09 20.64
N GLN A 735 -14.07 3.55 19.98
CA GLN A 735 -15.41 3.47 20.54
C GLN A 735 -15.52 2.06 21.12
N VAL A 736 -15.71 2.02 22.44
CA VAL A 736 -16.10 0.84 23.22
C VAL A 736 -17.47 0.36 22.75
#